data_AF-A0A820XIX8-F1
#
_entry.id   AF-A0A820XIX8-F1
#
_cell.length_a   1.000
_cell.length_b   1.000
_cell.length_c   1.000
_cell.angle_alpha   90.00
_cell.angle_beta   90.00
_cell.angle_gamma   90.00
#
_symmetry.space_group_name_H-M   'P 1'
#
loop_
_entity.id
_entity.type
_entity.pdbx_description
1 polymer ?
#
loop_
_entity_poly.entity_id
_entity_poly.type
_entity_poly.pdbx_seq_one_letter_code
_entity_poly.pdbx_strand_id
1 'polypeptide(L)'
;MEYGNNDKADMIEQCRSYYADNESVLKNIDEFDQCYKSENAISWYTRNSFVFRLLNKAFRTENIDIVFIFRFFVKDLYKQLKVLHEDFLKILQESEVSNIIVYRGQFMVSNELQLLKENINGLVSMNTFVSTSMDKEVAEIYAGDGSRRPQFESVLFEINIDMTILTKPLANIQEHSYFKDENEILLPVGSQFQIMSIENINNNIWYIHLISVNETDTKIKKLNYYLKDAIGDEPTMKKFIYILELMGDVAKAERYKTLLQIENSEATIEELEEMLRDTDSLNNNTCTILFDKIAEKYFRSGDYSSAITNYQKLIELTLDKNVKAYGYQQIGEIFNEKKDYHEALEYYQMSRTILFGLETEAINKRLLADLFLGISETFHNLSDYKSALDNAELALEIIHNHLPSGHPDILTVYVWIGDLNKKNANYQATLIYYNKAVELALLYLPPDSTYVAKIYASMAFVYAKLDDKDQALTLLKKAVDIPLFSSTYLTSYFRPKDLSDTLRLIDKFNIDDVLDLYEKSYEISRKSRQPFPRKANSALDCIILGSLYFRRGNYEAAIRTYEKALILMEQDDKSLFNNYDLKAQIYYFIANLYCKQDDESRALINFFKAIEMYTCSQNFKEMAVCYIKRAQIFYSLNNIEEALINYENALHSKLQIFTENDIDLIDLYIEIGSIYFLILTTSTIEIKIDFYCQMTAKYLEKAAEIYTNSSISFIP
;
A
#
# COMPACT_ATOMS: atom_id res chain seq x y z
N MET A 1 6.16 23.38 4.47
CA MET A 1 6.56 22.32 3.52
C MET A 1 6.66 21.03 4.32
N GLU A 2 5.75 20.10 4.10
CA GLU A 2 5.97 18.70 4.49
C GLU A 2 6.97 18.10 3.50
N TYR A 3 7.85 17.20 3.97
CA TYR A 3 8.90 16.58 3.15
C TYR A 3 8.81 15.07 3.31
N GLY A 4 9.07 14.34 2.24
CA GLY A 4 9.15 12.88 2.23
C GLY A 4 10.56 12.39 2.60
N ASN A 5 10.71 11.08 2.83
CA ASN A 5 11.99 10.47 3.17
C ASN A 5 13.04 10.58 2.04
N ASN A 6 12.63 10.86 0.81
CA ASN A 6 13.52 10.94 -0.36
C ASN A 6 14.10 12.35 -0.59
N ASP A 7 13.56 13.40 0.04
CA ASP A 7 13.92 14.78 -0.26
C ASP A 7 15.41 15.10 -0.01
N LYS A 8 16.04 14.43 0.98
CA LYS A 8 17.50 14.52 1.21
C LYS A 8 18.28 13.89 0.06
N ALA A 9 17.86 12.71 -0.40
CA ALA A 9 18.54 11.99 -1.47
C ALA A 9 18.44 12.76 -2.79
N ASP A 10 17.25 13.26 -3.13
CA ASP A 10 17.01 14.11 -4.31
C ASP A 10 17.89 15.38 -4.28
N MET A 11 18.00 16.02 -3.11
CA MET A 11 18.87 17.19 -2.93
C MET A 11 20.33 16.84 -3.19
N ILE A 12 20.81 15.71 -2.66
CA ILE A 12 22.20 15.27 -2.80
C ILE A 12 22.52 14.91 -4.25
N GLU A 13 21.65 14.17 -4.94
CA GLU A 13 21.83 13.79 -6.34
C GLU A 13 21.93 15.03 -7.25
N GLN A 14 21.02 15.98 -7.07
CA GLN A 14 21.05 17.23 -7.84
C GLN A 14 22.29 18.07 -7.53
N CYS A 15 22.75 18.09 -6.27
CA CYS A 15 23.99 18.76 -5.91
C CYS A 15 25.23 18.07 -6.51
N ARG A 16 25.26 16.73 -6.56
CA ARG A 16 26.32 15.96 -7.22
C ARG A 16 26.37 16.27 -8.72
N SER A 17 25.21 16.33 -9.38
CA SER A 17 25.11 16.73 -10.79
C SER A 17 25.60 18.17 -11.02
N TYR A 18 25.19 19.12 -10.17
CA TYR A 18 25.60 20.52 -10.28
C TYR A 18 27.11 20.73 -10.08
N TYR A 19 27.74 19.91 -9.23
CA TYR A 19 29.17 19.98 -8.91
C TYR A 19 29.99 18.83 -9.52
N ALA A 20 29.53 18.21 -10.61
CA ALA A 20 30.18 17.05 -11.23
C ALA A 20 31.67 17.27 -11.53
N ASP A 21 32.04 18.50 -11.91
CA ASP A 21 33.43 18.87 -12.24
C ASP A 21 34.26 19.38 -11.04
N ASN A 22 33.73 19.32 -9.80
CA ASN A 22 34.39 19.87 -8.61
C ASN A 22 34.57 18.84 -7.49
N GLU A 23 35.66 18.07 -7.56
CA GLU A 23 36.01 17.02 -6.59
C GLU A 23 36.02 17.49 -5.13
N SER A 24 36.45 18.72 -4.87
CA SER A 24 36.48 19.25 -3.50
C SER A 24 35.08 19.45 -2.93
N VAL A 25 34.10 19.80 -3.77
CA VAL A 25 32.72 19.98 -3.34
C VAL A 25 32.00 18.65 -3.28
N LEU A 26 32.30 17.71 -4.19
CA LEU A 26 31.79 16.34 -4.14
C LEU A 26 32.15 15.65 -2.82
N LYS A 27 33.41 15.74 -2.36
CA LYS A 27 33.82 15.23 -1.04
C LYS A 27 33.01 15.83 0.11
N ASN A 28 32.68 17.12 0.02
CA ASN A 28 31.86 17.79 1.04
C ASN A 28 30.38 17.36 0.98
N ILE A 29 29.86 17.03 -0.20
CA ILE A 29 28.54 16.46 -0.39
C ILE A 29 28.49 15.04 0.17
N ASP A 30 29.51 14.21 -0.09
CA ASP A 30 29.57 12.85 0.43
C ASP A 30 29.68 12.82 1.96
N GLU A 31 30.48 13.72 2.54
CA GLU A 31 30.56 13.91 3.99
C GLU A 31 29.19 14.31 4.58
N PHE A 32 28.45 15.20 3.90
CA PHE A 32 27.10 15.56 4.31
C PHE A 32 26.15 14.37 4.22
N ASP A 33 26.20 13.61 3.14
CA ASP A 33 25.36 12.44 2.94
C ASP A 33 25.49 11.44 4.11
N GLN A 34 26.73 11.16 4.50
CA GLN A 34 27.07 10.21 5.56
C GLN A 34 26.82 10.74 6.98
N CYS A 35 27.15 12.00 7.24
CA CYS A 35 27.23 12.53 8.62
C CYS A 35 26.06 13.45 9.02
N TYR A 36 25.20 13.85 8.08
CA TYR A 36 24.10 14.78 8.36
C TYR A 36 23.03 14.15 9.26
N LYS A 37 22.64 14.90 10.29
CA LYS A 37 21.49 14.65 11.17
C LYS A 37 20.68 15.93 11.30
N SER A 38 19.37 15.85 11.47
CA SER A 38 18.53 17.05 11.64
C SER A 38 18.95 17.94 12.82
N GLU A 39 19.57 17.34 13.85
CA GLU A 39 20.13 18.02 15.02
C GLU A 39 21.45 18.77 14.76
N ASN A 40 22.10 18.59 13.61
CA ASN A 40 23.36 19.27 13.26
C ASN A 40 23.23 20.19 12.03
N ALA A 41 22.01 20.55 11.64
CA ALA A 41 21.73 21.41 10.50
C ALA A 41 22.42 22.78 10.60
N ILE A 42 22.42 23.42 11.78
CA ILE A 42 23.11 24.70 12.01
C ILE A 42 24.61 24.61 11.77
N SER A 43 25.25 23.51 12.20
CA SER A 43 26.69 23.29 11.96
C SER A 43 27.00 23.20 10.46
N TRP A 44 26.15 22.50 9.70
CA TRP A 44 26.29 22.40 8.25
C TRP A 44 26.00 23.70 7.50
N TYR A 45 25.07 24.50 8.03
CA TYR A 45 24.74 25.81 7.47
C TYR A 45 25.84 26.84 7.72
N THR A 46 26.48 26.83 8.89
CA THR A 46 27.54 27.80 9.24
C THR A 46 28.92 27.41 8.71
N ARG A 47 29.15 26.13 8.40
CA ARG A 47 30.36 25.65 7.73
C ARG A 47 30.43 26.13 6.28
N ASN A 48 31.64 26.36 5.78
CA ASN A 48 31.88 26.55 4.34
C ASN A 48 31.63 25.25 3.55
N SER A 49 30.35 24.96 3.31
CA SER A 49 29.85 23.75 2.66
C SER A 49 29.17 24.08 1.33
N PHE A 50 28.78 23.05 0.56
CA PHE A 50 27.90 23.25 -0.60
C PHE A 50 26.53 23.78 -0.17
N VAL A 51 26.03 23.38 1.01
CA VAL A 51 24.75 23.81 1.57
C VAL A 51 24.76 25.32 1.80
N PHE A 52 25.74 25.84 2.54
CA PHE A 52 25.86 27.28 2.79
C PHE A 52 25.93 28.08 1.48
N ARG A 53 26.69 27.60 0.49
CA ARG A 53 26.90 28.31 -0.77
C ARG A 53 25.65 28.31 -1.66
N LEU A 54 25.08 27.13 -1.93
CA LEU A 54 23.92 27.01 -2.81
C LEU A 54 22.68 27.64 -2.20
N LEU A 55 22.43 27.40 -0.92
CA LEU A 55 21.22 27.92 -0.26
C LEU A 55 21.25 29.44 -0.14
N ASN A 56 22.39 30.04 0.25
CA ASN A 56 22.50 31.50 0.29
C ASN A 56 22.51 32.14 -1.10
N LYS A 57 23.09 31.48 -2.11
CA LYS A 57 22.97 31.94 -3.50
C LYS A 57 21.50 31.92 -3.93
N ALA A 58 20.78 30.83 -3.67
CA ALA A 58 19.39 30.66 -4.04
C ALA A 58 18.49 31.70 -3.40
N PHE A 59 18.67 31.98 -2.11
CA PHE A 59 17.94 33.04 -1.43
C PHE A 59 18.24 34.43 -1.98
N ARG A 60 19.50 34.75 -2.32
CA ARG A 60 19.88 36.05 -2.90
C ARG A 60 19.39 36.25 -4.32
N THR A 61 19.44 35.20 -5.14
CA THR A 61 18.99 35.26 -6.55
C THR A 61 17.52 34.87 -6.71
N GLU A 62 16.81 34.67 -5.60
CA GLU A 62 15.42 34.19 -5.58
C GLU A 62 15.22 32.95 -6.46
N ASN A 63 16.22 32.05 -6.48
CA ASN A 63 16.15 30.80 -7.22
C ASN A 63 15.31 29.79 -6.45
N ILE A 64 14.02 29.82 -6.74
CA ILE A 64 12.99 29.04 -6.06
C ILE A 64 13.23 27.52 -6.25
N ASP A 65 13.75 27.08 -7.39
CA ASP A 65 14.00 25.66 -7.65
C ASP A 65 15.05 25.12 -6.67
N ILE A 66 16.14 25.85 -6.44
CA ILE A 66 17.16 25.47 -5.45
C ILE A 66 16.59 25.55 -4.02
N VAL A 67 15.79 26.57 -3.69
CA VAL A 67 15.13 26.64 -2.37
C VAL A 67 14.20 25.43 -2.15
N PHE A 68 13.47 25.01 -3.18
CA PHE A 68 12.61 23.83 -3.14
C PHE A 68 13.41 22.54 -3.00
N ILE A 69 14.53 22.40 -3.72
CA ILE A 69 15.45 21.25 -3.57
C ILE A 69 15.98 21.17 -2.12
N PHE A 70 16.31 22.30 -1.51
CA PHE A 70 16.80 22.38 -0.13
C PHE A 70 15.68 22.43 0.93
N ARG A 71 14.40 22.22 0.57
CA ARG A 71 13.24 22.35 1.50
C ARG A 71 13.37 21.52 2.78
N PHE A 72 13.92 20.32 2.65
CA PHE A 72 14.21 19.42 3.76
C PHE A 72 15.17 20.08 4.76
N PHE A 73 16.33 20.52 4.27
CA PHE A 73 17.37 21.14 5.08
C PHE A 73 16.90 22.45 5.71
N VAL A 74 16.19 23.31 4.96
CA VAL A 74 15.64 24.56 5.48
C VAL A 74 14.67 24.31 6.65
N LYS A 75 13.85 23.26 6.56
CA LYS A 75 12.93 22.88 7.63
C LYS A 75 13.66 22.34 8.85
N ASP A 76 14.66 21.48 8.66
CA ASP A 76 15.48 20.97 9.77
C ASP A 76 16.24 22.10 10.47
N LEU A 77 16.87 23.01 9.70
CA LEU A 77 17.55 24.19 10.20
C LEU A 77 16.61 25.06 11.04
N TYR A 78 15.40 25.32 10.54
CA TYR A 78 14.39 26.10 11.26
C TYR A 78 13.88 25.38 12.52
N LYS A 79 13.69 24.05 12.47
CA LYS A 79 13.28 23.23 13.61
C LYS A 79 14.34 23.26 14.71
N GLN A 80 15.62 23.09 14.35
CA GLN A 80 16.72 23.20 15.29
C GLN A 80 16.79 24.60 15.91
N LEU A 81 16.69 25.65 15.09
CA LEU A 81 16.70 27.03 15.58
C LEU A 81 15.54 27.32 16.56
N LYS A 82 14.36 26.75 16.31
CA LYS A 82 13.20 26.88 17.21
C LYS A 82 13.44 26.23 18.58
N VAL A 83 14.07 25.05 18.62
CA VAL A 83 14.43 24.39 19.88
C VAL A 83 15.42 25.26 20.67
N LEU A 84 16.48 25.75 20.01
CA LEU A 84 17.47 26.61 20.65
C LEU A 84 16.90 27.96 21.10
N HIS A 85 15.91 28.49 20.37
CA HIS A 85 15.24 29.73 20.75
C HIS A 85 14.52 29.62 22.10
N GLU A 86 13.86 28.49 22.39
CA GLU A 86 13.19 28.28 23.66
C GLU A 86 14.17 28.27 24.84
N ASP A 87 15.34 27.66 24.66
CA ASP A 87 16.39 27.65 25.69
C ASP A 87 17.06 29.02 25.83
N PHE A 88 17.27 29.72 24.73
CA PHE A 88 17.80 31.08 24.74
C PHE A 88 16.86 32.07 25.45
N LEU A 89 15.54 31.95 25.25
CA LEU A 89 14.55 32.77 25.96
C LEU A 89 14.60 32.54 27.48
N LYS A 90 14.78 31.30 27.94
CA LYS A 90 14.91 31.01 29.39
C LYS A 90 16.13 31.71 29.98
N ILE A 91 17.28 31.63 29.31
CA ILE A 91 18.53 32.28 29.74
C ILE A 91 18.36 33.79 29.85
N LEU A 92 17.70 34.41 28.86
CA LEU A 92 17.44 35.86 28.87
C LEU A 92 16.44 36.27 29.96
N GLN A 93 15.41 35.46 30.21
CA GLN A 93 14.45 35.66 31.29
C GLN A 93 15.11 35.59 32.67
N GLU A 94 15.99 34.60 32.89
CA GLU A 94 16.78 34.47 34.12
C GLU A 94 17.73 35.66 34.34
N SER A 95 18.18 36.29 33.25
CA SER A 95 19.10 37.44 33.27
C SER A 95 18.38 38.80 33.23
N GLU A 96 17.04 38.82 33.24
CA GLU A 96 16.19 40.02 33.10
C GLU A 96 16.50 40.87 31.83
N VAL A 97 16.93 40.23 30.75
CA VAL A 97 17.26 40.88 29.48
C VAL A 97 16.07 40.79 28.52
N SER A 98 15.47 41.93 28.18
CA SER A 98 14.37 42.01 27.21
C SER A 98 14.79 42.41 25.80
N ASN A 99 15.95 43.07 25.66
CA ASN A 99 16.49 43.52 24.39
C ASN A 99 17.92 43.01 24.20
N ILE A 100 18.26 42.59 23.00
CA ILE A 100 19.62 42.23 22.60
C ILE A 100 20.08 43.12 21.44
N ILE A 101 21.39 43.37 21.36
CA ILE A 101 21.99 44.08 20.22
C ILE A 101 22.91 43.11 19.51
N VAL A 102 22.70 42.94 18.21
CA VAL A 102 23.55 42.10 17.36
C VAL A 102 24.13 42.90 16.22
N TYR A 103 25.31 42.50 15.77
CA TYR A 103 26.11 43.20 14.78
C TYR A 103 26.39 42.32 13.56
N ARG A 104 26.45 42.92 12.37
CA ARG A 104 26.88 42.23 11.15
C ARG A 104 27.63 43.16 10.22
N GLY A 105 28.89 42.83 9.95
CA GLY A 105 29.67 43.51 8.92
C GLY A 105 29.60 42.79 7.58
N GLN A 106 29.49 43.54 6.50
CA GLN A 106 29.61 43.01 5.14
C GLN A 106 29.91 44.12 4.12
N PHE A 107 30.35 43.71 2.94
CA PHE A 107 30.38 44.58 1.77
C PHE A 107 28.99 44.65 1.11
N MET A 108 28.60 45.84 0.67
CA MET A 108 27.33 46.10 -0.02
C MET A 108 27.58 46.91 -1.29
N VAL A 109 26.81 46.66 -2.36
CA VAL A 109 26.95 47.45 -3.59
C VAL A 109 26.49 48.89 -3.33
N SER A 110 27.20 49.90 -3.84
CA SER A 110 26.87 51.31 -3.57
C SER A 110 25.41 51.69 -3.91
N ASN A 111 24.83 51.07 -4.95
CA ASN A 111 23.41 51.26 -5.31
C ASN A 111 22.45 50.67 -4.28
N GLU A 112 22.75 49.50 -3.69
CA GLU A 112 21.91 48.90 -2.64
C GLU A 112 21.94 49.75 -1.37
N LEU A 113 23.12 50.27 -1.00
CA LEU A 113 23.25 51.20 0.12
C LEU A 113 22.45 52.49 -0.13
N GLN A 114 22.45 52.99 -1.36
CA GLN A 114 21.67 54.17 -1.73
C GLN A 114 20.16 53.92 -1.58
N LEU A 115 19.66 52.74 -1.97
CA LEU A 115 18.27 52.34 -1.74
C LEU A 115 17.91 52.30 -0.24
N LEU A 116 18.82 51.82 0.61
CA LEU A 116 18.61 51.84 2.06
C LEU A 116 18.56 53.28 2.61
N LYS A 117 19.42 54.18 2.11
CA LYS A 117 19.44 55.60 2.50
C LYS A 117 18.15 56.33 2.09
N GLU A 118 17.60 55.99 0.94
CA GLU A 118 16.33 56.54 0.46
C GLU A 118 15.11 56.00 1.24
N ASN A 119 15.29 54.86 1.93
CA ASN A 119 14.24 54.16 2.68
C ASN A 119 14.43 54.23 4.21
N ILE A 120 15.05 55.29 4.74
CA ILE A 120 15.12 55.52 6.19
C ILE A 120 13.70 55.66 6.77
N ASN A 121 13.47 55.05 7.94
CA ASN A 121 12.18 54.76 8.57
C ASN A 121 11.32 53.70 7.84
N GLY A 122 11.79 53.17 6.72
CA GLY A 122 11.17 52.05 6.00
C GLY A 122 11.56 50.70 6.57
N LEU A 123 10.93 49.65 6.03
CA LEU A 123 11.20 48.26 6.40
C LEU A 123 12.25 47.64 5.47
N VAL A 124 13.12 46.81 6.04
CA VAL A 124 14.03 45.91 5.33
C VAL A 124 13.75 44.47 5.75
N SER A 125 13.72 43.57 4.77
CA SER A 125 13.57 42.14 4.99
C SER A 125 14.86 41.44 4.61
N MET A 126 15.29 40.50 5.44
CA MET A 126 16.47 39.69 5.19
C MET A 126 16.09 38.44 4.40
N ASN A 127 16.59 38.32 3.17
CA ASN A 127 16.21 37.21 2.28
C ASN A 127 16.98 35.91 2.56
N THR A 128 18.03 35.94 3.39
CA THR A 128 18.79 34.76 3.84
C THR A 128 18.63 34.55 5.34
N PHE A 129 19.10 33.42 5.87
CA PHE A 129 19.43 33.40 7.30
C PHE A 129 20.58 34.37 7.53
N VAL A 130 20.54 35.10 8.64
CA VAL A 130 21.48 36.15 8.95
C VAL A 130 22.26 35.73 10.18
N SER A 131 23.51 35.33 9.96
CA SER A 131 24.49 35.19 11.02
C SER A 131 24.93 36.59 11.48
N THR A 132 24.90 36.81 12.78
CA THR A 132 25.23 38.07 13.46
C THR A 132 26.04 37.77 14.71
N SER A 133 26.78 38.74 15.21
CA SER A 133 27.60 38.61 16.41
C SER A 133 27.06 39.49 17.53
N MET A 134 27.09 39.04 18.77
CA MET A 134 26.95 39.95 19.92
C MET A 134 28.19 40.84 20.09
N ASP A 135 29.33 40.44 19.50
CA ASP A 135 30.60 41.14 19.61
C ASP A 135 30.82 42.08 18.42
N LYS A 136 30.75 43.39 18.68
CA LYS A 136 30.89 44.42 17.64
C LYS A 136 32.21 44.33 16.87
N GLU A 137 33.32 44.05 17.56
CA GLU A 137 34.66 43.96 16.95
C GLU A 137 34.75 42.86 15.90
N VAL A 138 34.06 41.72 16.13
CA VAL A 138 33.99 40.62 15.17
C VAL A 138 33.29 41.08 13.90
N ALA A 139 32.15 41.76 14.04
CA ALA A 139 31.42 42.29 12.91
C ALA A 139 32.22 43.38 12.15
N GLU A 140 33.00 44.22 12.82
CA GLU A 140 33.87 45.21 12.17
C GLU A 140 34.96 44.55 11.29
N ILE A 141 35.51 43.40 11.72
CA ILE A 141 36.45 42.61 10.91
C ILE A 141 35.79 42.16 9.60
N TYR A 142 34.53 41.70 9.67
CA TYR A 142 33.77 41.27 8.48
C TYR A 142 33.35 42.44 7.57
N ALA A 143 33.13 43.64 8.13
CA ALA A 143 32.86 44.84 7.35
C ALA A 143 34.09 45.26 6.53
N GLY A 144 35.29 45.06 7.06
CA GLY A 144 36.55 45.45 6.42
C GLY A 144 36.73 46.97 6.31
N ASP A 145 37.71 47.42 5.52
CA ASP A 145 38.11 48.83 5.43
C ASP A 145 37.65 49.55 4.15
N GLY A 146 36.84 48.90 3.31
CA GLY A 146 36.34 49.45 2.04
C GLY A 146 37.39 49.65 0.94
N SER A 147 38.67 49.38 1.19
CA SER A 147 39.78 49.81 0.31
C SER A 147 39.98 48.95 -0.94
N ARG A 148 39.42 47.73 -0.98
CA ARG A 148 39.79 46.70 -1.96
C ARG A 148 38.88 46.58 -3.18
N ARG A 149 37.70 47.23 -3.20
CA ARG A 149 36.69 47.07 -4.27
C ARG A 149 35.92 48.37 -4.56
N PRO A 150 36.20 49.08 -5.68
CA PRO A 150 35.61 50.40 -5.94
C PRO A 150 34.08 50.47 -6.07
N GLN A 151 33.39 49.35 -6.24
CA GLN A 151 31.94 49.27 -6.41
C GLN A 151 31.19 48.84 -5.14
N PHE A 152 31.93 48.60 -4.05
CA PHE A 152 31.39 48.09 -2.80
C PHE A 152 31.73 49.02 -1.65
N GLU A 153 30.72 49.30 -0.83
CA GLU A 153 30.84 50.04 0.41
C GLU A 153 31.00 49.04 1.56
N SER A 154 31.80 49.40 2.56
CA SER A 154 31.85 48.65 3.82
C SER A 154 30.67 49.09 4.69
N VAL A 155 29.91 48.12 5.21
CA VAL A 155 28.71 48.35 6.00
C VAL A 155 28.75 47.55 7.28
N LEU A 156 28.35 48.17 8.39
CA LEU A 156 28.13 47.54 9.69
C LEU A 156 26.67 47.73 10.10
N PHE A 157 25.92 46.64 10.18
CA PHE A 157 24.58 46.64 10.76
C PHE A 157 24.67 46.53 12.27
N GLU A 158 23.97 47.40 12.97
CA GLU A 158 23.66 47.30 14.40
C GLU A 158 22.15 47.09 14.54
N ILE A 159 21.73 45.94 15.06
CA ILE A 159 20.33 45.53 15.10
C ILE A 159 19.92 45.39 16.57
N ASN A 160 19.03 46.29 17.01
CA ASN A 160 18.43 46.22 18.33
C ASN A 160 17.13 45.40 18.25
N ILE A 161 17.10 44.29 18.99
CA ILE A 161 16.05 43.28 18.92
C ILE A 161 15.34 43.20 20.26
N ASP A 162 14.07 43.55 20.27
CA ASP A 162 13.15 43.34 21.37
C ASP A 162 12.62 41.90 21.33
N MET A 163 13.02 41.12 22.34
CA MET A 163 12.72 39.70 22.44
C MET A 163 11.26 39.42 22.83
N THR A 164 10.51 40.45 23.27
CA THR A 164 9.11 40.32 23.70
C THR A 164 8.11 40.37 22.54
N ILE A 165 8.53 40.93 21.40
CA ILE A 165 7.67 41.17 20.23
C ILE A 165 8.00 40.26 19.03
N LEU A 166 8.96 39.37 19.19
CA LEU A 166 9.42 38.47 18.12
C LEU A 166 8.38 37.39 17.80
N THR A 167 8.15 37.19 16.50
CA THR A 167 7.29 36.12 15.99
C THR A 167 8.06 35.01 15.30
N LYS A 168 9.34 35.25 15.01
CA LYS A 168 10.26 34.27 14.42
C LYS A 168 11.34 33.86 15.43
N PRO A 169 11.69 32.56 15.48
CA PRO A 169 12.70 32.07 16.41
C PRO A 169 14.09 32.51 15.97
N LEU A 170 14.87 33.05 16.90
CA LEU A 170 16.30 33.30 16.79
C LEU A 170 17.01 32.71 18.00
N ALA A 171 18.29 32.35 17.87
CA ALA A 171 19.02 31.81 19.00
C ALA A 171 20.51 32.14 18.93
N ASN A 172 21.15 32.12 20.10
CA ASN A 172 22.58 31.93 20.18
C ASN A 172 22.93 30.53 19.72
N ILE A 173 23.82 30.45 18.73
CA ILE A 173 24.23 29.20 18.11
C ILE A 173 25.71 28.87 18.32
N GLN A 174 26.43 29.58 19.20
CA GLN A 174 27.85 29.38 19.46
C GLN A 174 28.25 27.90 19.67
N GLU A 175 27.47 27.16 20.46
CA GLU A 175 27.75 25.75 20.76
C GLU A 175 27.43 24.79 19.59
N HIS A 176 26.64 25.25 18.62
CA HIS A 176 26.13 24.45 17.50
C HIS A 176 26.69 24.87 16.14
N SER A 177 27.29 26.05 16.04
CA SER A 177 27.92 26.56 14.83
C SER A 177 29.23 25.84 14.56
N TYR A 178 29.73 25.97 13.32
CA TYR A 178 31.06 25.51 12.96
C TYR A 178 32.17 26.36 13.62
N PHE A 179 31.86 27.63 13.96
CA PHE A 179 32.79 28.59 14.55
C PHE A 179 32.46 28.84 16.02
N LYS A 180 33.05 28.04 16.91
CA LYS A 180 32.74 28.06 18.36
C LYS A 180 33.26 29.27 19.13
N ASP A 181 34.16 30.03 18.52
CA ASP A 181 34.84 31.17 19.15
C ASP A 181 34.06 32.49 19.01
N GLU A 182 32.86 32.45 18.42
CA GLU A 182 32.01 33.62 18.21
C GLU A 182 30.69 33.48 18.98
N ASN A 183 30.25 34.56 19.65
CA ASN A 183 28.93 34.67 20.23
C ASN A 183 27.89 34.94 19.12
N GLU A 184 27.67 33.92 18.29
CA GLU A 184 26.91 33.99 17.04
C GLU A 184 25.41 33.87 17.31
N ILE A 185 24.62 34.86 16.89
CA ILE A 185 23.16 34.83 16.87
C ILE A 185 22.70 34.60 15.42
N LEU A 186 21.89 33.55 15.21
CA LEU A 186 21.32 33.25 13.91
C LEU A 186 19.86 33.70 13.82
N LEU A 187 19.57 34.53 12.81
CA LEU A 187 18.21 34.97 12.49
C LEU A 187 17.68 34.23 11.26
N PRO A 188 16.39 33.87 11.23
CA PRO A 188 15.80 33.13 10.13
C PRO A 188 15.51 34.00 8.91
N VAL A 189 15.31 33.34 7.76
CA VAL A 189 14.87 33.98 6.51
C VAL A 189 13.58 34.77 6.72
N GLY A 190 13.53 35.94 6.09
CA GLY A 190 12.43 36.90 6.15
C GLY A 190 12.34 37.63 7.48
N SER A 191 13.41 37.68 8.28
CA SER A 191 13.46 38.56 9.46
C SER A 191 13.36 40.02 8.99
N GLN A 192 12.51 40.80 9.63
CA GLN A 192 12.15 42.16 9.20
C GLN A 192 12.56 43.18 10.24
N PHE A 193 13.11 44.30 9.79
CA PHE A 193 13.60 45.38 10.63
C PHE A 193 13.21 46.74 10.06
N GLN A 194 13.10 47.74 10.91
CA GLN A 194 12.97 49.14 10.48
C GLN A 194 14.34 49.80 10.45
N ILE A 195 14.62 50.56 9.39
CA ILE A 195 15.86 51.34 9.24
C ILE A 195 15.70 52.63 10.03
N MET A 196 16.50 52.85 11.07
CA MET A 196 16.41 54.06 11.90
C MET A 196 17.35 55.16 11.43
N SER A 197 18.59 54.83 11.15
CA SER A 197 19.58 55.76 10.61
C SER A 197 20.67 55.03 9.85
N ILE A 198 21.33 55.77 8.94
CA ILE A 198 22.50 55.33 8.21
C ILE A 198 23.55 56.43 8.30
N GLU A 199 24.68 56.14 8.94
CA GLU A 199 25.72 57.11 9.26
C GLU A 199 27.07 56.64 8.73
N ASN A 200 27.91 57.55 8.23
CA ASN A 200 29.28 57.19 7.88
C ASN A 200 30.19 57.56 9.06
N ILE A 201 30.81 56.57 9.67
CA ILE A 201 31.72 56.79 10.80
C ILE A 201 33.15 56.52 10.29
N ASN A 202 34.03 57.49 10.48
CA ASN A 202 35.45 57.43 10.11
C ASN A 202 35.77 57.30 8.60
N ASN A 203 34.89 57.79 7.71
CA ASN A 203 35.04 57.82 6.25
C ASN A 203 35.16 56.45 5.52
N ASN A 204 35.16 55.33 6.24
CA ASN A 204 35.41 54.01 5.67
C ASN A 204 34.29 52.99 5.88
N ILE A 205 33.42 53.14 6.89
CA ILE A 205 32.35 52.17 7.20
C ILE A 205 31.02 52.90 7.41
N TRP A 206 29.98 52.43 6.71
CA TRP A 206 28.60 52.89 6.90
C TRP A 206 27.91 52.08 7.99
N TYR A 207 27.53 52.74 9.07
CA TYR A 207 26.74 52.19 10.17
C TYR A 207 25.26 52.26 9.85
N ILE A 208 24.57 51.12 9.91
CA ILE A 208 23.13 51.01 9.66
C ILE A 208 22.46 50.54 10.93
N HIS A 209 21.68 51.42 11.56
CA HIS A 209 20.95 51.13 12.78
C HIS A 209 19.56 50.60 12.44
N LEU A 210 19.27 49.39 12.91
CA LEU A 210 18.03 48.67 12.69
C LEU A 210 17.34 48.37 14.02
N ILE A 211 16.01 48.38 14.04
CA ILE A 211 15.20 47.92 15.19
C ILE A 211 14.22 46.82 14.78
N SER A 212 13.97 45.87 15.68
CA SER A 212 12.93 44.85 15.51
C SER A 212 11.54 45.47 15.41
N VAL A 213 10.68 44.86 14.60
CA VAL A 213 9.32 45.33 14.33
C VAL A 213 8.31 44.32 14.87
N ASN A 214 7.22 44.80 15.48
CA ASN A 214 6.11 43.96 15.96
C ASN A 214 5.09 43.71 14.83
N GLU A 215 4.52 42.50 14.73
CA GLU A 215 3.49 42.07 13.76
C GLU A 215 2.15 42.86 13.84
N THR A 216 2.07 43.93 14.61
CA THR A 216 0.93 44.86 14.57
C THR A 216 0.93 45.77 13.34
N ASP A 217 1.92 45.71 12.45
CA ASP A 217 1.85 46.42 11.18
C ASP A 217 0.64 45.93 10.36
N THR A 218 -0.36 46.81 10.26
CA THR A 218 -1.60 46.62 9.51
C THR A 218 -1.39 46.09 8.08
N LYS A 219 -0.23 46.32 7.47
CA LYS A 219 0.12 45.85 6.12
C LYS A 219 0.43 44.35 6.08
N ILE A 220 1.18 43.84 7.04
CA ILE A 220 1.52 42.40 7.13
C ILE A 220 0.29 41.60 7.55
N LYS A 221 -0.51 42.12 8.49
CA LYS A 221 -1.81 41.54 8.84
C LYS A 221 -2.75 41.50 7.65
N LYS A 222 -2.82 42.55 6.81
CA LYS A 222 -3.63 42.55 5.59
C LYS A 222 -3.14 41.51 4.57
N LEU A 223 -1.82 41.37 4.39
CA LEU A 223 -1.26 40.38 3.47
C LEU A 223 -1.54 38.94 3.95
N ASN A 224 -1.27 38.65 5.23
CA ASN A 224 -1.55 37.33 5.81
C ASN A 224 -3.05 37.04 5.85
N TYR A 225 -3.90 38.03 6.16
CA TYR A 225 -5.34 37.91 6.08
C TYR A 225 -5.80 37.66 4.64
N TYR A 226 -5.28 38.40 3.67
CA TYR A 226 -5.61 38.21 2.25
C TYR A 226 -5.21 36.83 1.74
N LEU A 227 -3.99 36.35 2.07
CA LEU A 227 -3.54 35.01 1.70
C LEU A 227 -4.37 33.91 2.41
N LYS A 228 -4.80 34.15 3.65
CA LYS A 228 -5.64 33.23 4.41
C LYS A 228 -7.10 33.22 3.93
N ASP A 229 -7.62 34.37 3.50
CA ASP A 229 -8.97 34.55 2.95
C ASP A 229 -9.06 34.01 1.51
N ALA A 230 -8.01 34.18 0.71
CA ALA A 230 -7.96 33.72 -0.68
C ALA A 230 -7.75 32.21 -0.85
N ILE A 231 -7.05 31.54 0.08
CA ILE A 231 -6.58 30.15 -0.09
C ILE A 231 -6.97 29.25 1.11
N GLY A 232 -7.47 29.81 2.22
CA GLY A 232 -7.77 29.04 3.43
C GLY A 232 -6.53 28.48 4.15
N ASP A 233 -6.75 27.51 5.05
CA ASP A 233 -5.68 26.78 5.75
C ASP A 233 -5.12 25.59 4.93
N GLU A 234 -5.31 25.60 3.61
CA GLU A 234 -4.89 24.54 2.65
C GLU A 234 -3.35 24.29 2.61
N PRO A 235 -2.91 23.12 2.09
CA PRO A 235 -1.52 22.66 2.06
C PRO A 235 -0.54 23.66 1.45
N THR A 236 0.73 23.55 1.84
CA THR A 236 1.78 24.52 1.49
C THR A 236 1.96 24.70 -0.03
N MET A 237 1.70 23.67 -0.85
CA MET A 237 1.93 23.73 -2.31
C MET A 237 0.92 24.62 -3.05
N LYS A 238 -0.37 24.62 -2.67
CA LYS A 238 -1.38 25.54 -3.26
C LYS A 238 -1.08 27.00 -2.94
N LYS A 239 -0.65 27.27 -1.71
CA LYS A 239 -0.21 28.62 -1.28
C LYS A 239 0.99 29.10 -2.10
N PHE A 240 1.94 28.21 -2.34
CA PHE A 240 3.12 28.48 -3.14
C PHE A 240 2.78 28.75 -4.62
N ILE A 241 1.91 27.94 -5.23
CA ILE A 241 1.40 28.15 -6.59
C ILE A 241 0.75 29.54 -6.72
N TYR A 242 -0.15 29.89 -5.81
CA TYR A 242 -0.85 31.18 -5.85
C TYR A 242 0.09 32.38 -5.69
N ILE A 243 1.12 32.24 -4.85
CA ILE A 243 2.17 33.26 -4.72
C ILE A 243 2.94 33.42 -6.04
N LEU A 244 3.27 32.32 -6.73
CA LEU A 244 3.92 32.38 -8.05
C LEU A 244 3.04 33.10 -9.10
N GLU A 245 1.72 32.90 -9.06
CA GLU A 245 0.78 33.61 -9.93
C GLU A 245 0.75 35.12 -9.65
N LEU A 246 0.72 35.50 -8.36
CA LEU A 246 0.77 36.91 -7.96
C LEU A 246 2.10 37.58 -8.33
N MET A 247 3.19 36.82 -8.33
CA MET A 247 4.51 37.28 -8.75
C MET A 247 4.64 37.36 -10.29
N GLY A 248 3.63 36.90 -11.05
CA GLY A 248 3.64 36.90 -12.51
C GLY A 248 4.48 35.78 -13.14
N ASP A 249 4.98 34.83 -12.36
CA ASP A 249 5.73 33.66 -12.85
C ASP A 249 4.76 32.52 -13.23
N VAL A 250 3.89 32.85 -14.21
CA VAL A 250 2.75 32.01 -14.63
C VAL A 250 3.21 30.63 -15.10
N ALA A 251 4.36 30.53 -15.78
CA ALA A 251 4.88 29.26 -16.27
C ALA A 251 5.27 28.28 -15.13
N LYS A 252 5.86 28.79 -14.03
CA LYS A 252 6.15 27.96 -12.86
C LYS A 252 4.89 27.62 -12.09
N ALA A 253 3.97 28.57 -11.92
CA ALA A 253 2.69 28.32 -11.28
C ALA A 253 1.92 27.19 -11.99
N GLU A 254 1.81 27.26 -13.32
CA GLU A 254 1.23 26.22 -14.18
C GLU A 254 1.92 24.86 -13.99
N ARG A 255 3.26 24.81 -14.00
CA ARG A 255 4.01 23.57 -13.78
C ARG A 255 3.70 22.92 -12.43
N TYR A 256 3.68 23.69 -11.34
CA TYR A 256 3.40 23.16 -10.00
C TYR A 256 1.90 22.84 -9.81
N LYS A 257 0.98 23.54 -10.49
CA LYS A 257 -0.43 23.14 -10.57
C LYS A 257 -0.58 21.76 -11.23
N THR A 258 0.10 21.55 -12.34
CA THR A 258 0.12 20.29 -13.08
C THR A 258 0.62 19.15 -12.19
N LEU A 259 1.74 19.33 -11.48
CA LEU A 259 2.25 18.33 -10.52
C LEU A 259 1.25 18.05 -9.38
N LEU A 260 0.65 19.10 -8.81
CA LEU A 260 -0.35 18.97 -7.74
C LEU A 260 -1.63 18.27 -8.21
N GLN A 261 -2.07 18.51 -9.45
CA GLN A 261 -3.22 17.81 -10.04
C GLN A 261 -2.92 16.33 -10.29
N ILE A 262 -1.70 16.02 -10.76
CA ILE A 262 -1.23 14.65 -10.94
C ILE A 262 -1.15 13.90 -9.60
N GLU A 263 -0.68 14.55 -8.53
CA GLU A 263 -0.57 13.95 -7.19
C GLU A 263 -1.93 13.68 -6.52
N ASN A 264 -2.97 14.49 -6.77
CA ASN A 264 -4.25 14.38 -6.08
C ASN A 264 -5.27 13.37 -6.68
N SER A 265 -4.92 12.68 -7.77
CA SER A 265 -5.56 11.42 -8.21
C SER A 265 -7.08 11.41 -8.51
N GLU A 266 -7.67 12.48 -9.05
CA GLU A 266 -9.03 12.46 -9.65
C GLU A 266 -9.04 12.62 -11.19
N ALA A 267 -7.93 13.00 -11.81
CA ALA A 267 -7.87 13.27 -13.25
C ALA A 267 -8.22 12.04 -14.10
N THR A 268 -8.96 12.22 -15.18
CA THR A 268 -9.26 11.12 -16.13
C THR A 268 -8.05 10.76 -16.97
N ILE A 269 -8.07 9.59 -17.61
CA ILE A 269 -7.01 9.20 -18.56
C ILE A 269 -6.90 10.22 -19.70
N GLU A 270 -8.05 10.72 -20.18
CA GLU A 270 -8.14 11.69 -21.27
C GLU A 270 -7.46 13.02 -20.92
N GLU A 271 -7.67 13.52 -19.70
CA GLU A 271 -7.02 14.74 -19.20
C GLU A 271 -5.51 14.58 -19.11
N LEU A 272 -5.02 13.44 -18.62
CA LEU A 272 -3.58 13.17 -18.53
C LEU A 272 -2.93 13.00 -19.91
N GLU A 273 -3.64 12.40 -20.87
CA GLU A 273 -3.18 12.28 -22.26
C GLU A 273 -3.20 13.62 -23.01
N GLU A 274 -4.13 14.52 -22.69
CA GLU A 274 -4.16 15.89 -23.23
C GLU A 274 -2.95 16.70 -22.74
N MET A 275 -2.62 16.59 -21.45
CA MET A 275 -1.41 17.20 -20.88
C MET A 275 -0.13 16.72 -21.55
N LEU A 276 -0.07 15.46 -21.99
CA LEU A 276 1.05 14.94 -22.78
C LEU A 276 1.11 15.49 -24.21
N ARG A 277 0.05 16.07 -24.77
CA ARG A 277 0.05 16.62 -26.14
C ARG A 277 0.60 18.04 -26.20
N ASP A 278 0.52 18.81 -25.12
CA ASP A 278 1.14 20.15 -24.98
C ASP A 278 2.65 20.10 -24.70
N THR A 279 3.33 19.25 -25.48
CA THR A 279 4.75 18.82 -25.33
C THR A 279 5.79 19.94 -25.30
N ASP A 280 5.51 21.12 -25.87
CA ASP A 280 6.49 22.21 -25.97
C ASP A 280 6.85 22.85 -24.61
N SER A 281 6.13 22.52 -23.53
CA SER A 281 6.33 23.09 -22.19
C SER A 281 6.86 22.12 -21.13
N LEU A 282 6.88 20.81 -21.40
CA LEU A 282 7.16 19.77 -20.40
C LEU A 282 8.57 19.20 -20.56
N ASN A 283 9.29 19.06 -19.45
CA ASN A 283 10.57 18.37 -19.44
C ASN A 283 10.38 16.84 -19.36
N ASN A 284 11.42 16.08 -19.73
CA ASN A 284 11.37 14.62 -19.74
C ASN A 284 10.93 14.01 -18.40
N ASN A 285 11.31 14.61 -17.27
CA ASN A 285 10.94 14.11 -15.95
C ASN A 285 9.42 14.24 -15.71
N THR A 286 8.79 15.37 -16.06
CA THR A 286 7.34 15.52 -15.96
C THR A 286 6.61 14.53 -16.85
N CYS A 287 7.12 14.30 -18.07
CA CYS A 287 6.57 13.29 -18.97
C CYS A 287 6.70 11.86 -18.40
N THR A 288 7.80 11.51 -17.72
CA THR A 288 7.91 10.19 -17.07
C THR A 288 6.88 9.99 -15.97
N ILE A 289 6.59 11.02 -15.17
CA ILE A 289 5.55 10.96 -14.13
C ILE A 289 4.16 10.80 -14.75
N LEU A 290 3.88 11.53 -15.84
CA LEU A 290 2.62 11.40 -16.58
C LEU A 290 2.44 9.99 -17.16
N PHE A 291 3.47 9.43 -17.80
CA PHE A 291 3.42 8.08 -18.33
C PHE A 291 3.19 7.03 -17.24
N ASP A 292 3.84 7.15 -16.07
CA ASP A 292 3.60 6.29 -14.91
C ASP A 292 2.13 6.33 -14.46
N LYS A 293 1.57 7.53 -14.31
CA LYS A 293 0.20 7.73 -13.82
C LYS A 293 -0.86 7.25 -14.79
N ILE A 294 -0.64 7.46 -16.09
CA ILE A 294 -1.51 6.94 -17.15
C ILE A 294 -1.44 5.41 -17.16
N ALA A 295 -0.23 4.84 -17.06
CA ALA A 295 -0.05 3.40 -17.03
C ALA A 295 -0.73 2.76 -15.81
N GLU A 296 -0.61 3.36 -14.63
CA GLU A 296 -1.27 2.92 -13.39
C GLU A 296 -2.80 2.91 -13.55
N LYS A 297 -3.39 3.92 -14.22
CA LYS A 297 -4.83 3.97 -14.48
C LYS A 297 -5.29 2.91 -15.46
N TYR A 298 -4.54 2.69 -16.54
CA TYR A 298 -4.83 1.60 -17.50
C TYR A 298 -4.68 0.22 -16.85
N PHE A 299 -3.69 0.04 -15.97
CA PHE A 299 -3.52 -1.18 -15.21
C PHE A 299 -4.75 -1.45 -14.32
N ARG A 300 -5.21 -0.45 -13.56
CA ARG A 300 -6.40 -0.55 -12.72
C ARG A 300 -7.70 -0.77 -13.51
N SER A 301 -7.78 -0.28 -14.75
CA SER A 301 -8.94 -0.53 -15.64
C SER A 301 -8.89 -1.90 -16.33
N GLY A 302 -7.78 -2.63 -16.21
CA GLY A 302 -7.56 -3.94 -16.84
C GLY A 302 -7.06 -3.86 -18.29
N ASP A 303 -6.80 -2.67 -18.83
CA ASP A 303 -6.16 -2.50 -20.15
C ASP A 303 -4.64 -2.60 -20.02
N TYR A 304 -4.18 -3.84 -19.93
CA TYR A 304 -2.77 -4.18 -19.80
C TYR A 304 -1.92 -3.76 -21.00
N SER A 305 -2.48 -3.75 -22.22
CA SER A 305 -1.77 -3.31 -23.43
C SER A 305 -1.36 -1.85 -23.35
N SER A 306 -2.30 -0.98 -22.98
CA SER A 306 -2.05 0.45 -22.87
C SER A 306 -1.13 0.77 -21.69
N ALA A 307 -1.28 0.05 -20.57
CA ALA A 307 -0.38 0.17 -19.43
C ALA A 307 1.08 -0.15 -19.79
N ILE A 308 1.33 -1.31 -20.43
CA ILE A 308 2.67 -1.71 -20.87
C ILE A 308 3.26 -0.69 -21.85
N THR A 309 2.47 -0.21 -22.80
CA THR A 309 2.94 0.78 -23.79
C THR A 309 3.40 2.07 -23.12
N ASN A 310 2.68 2.55 -22.10
CA ASN A 310 3.06 3.76 -21.37
C ASN A 310 4.30 3.53 -20.48
N TYR A 311 4.42 2.38 -19.81
CA TYR A 311 5.65 2.03 -19.10
C TYR A 311 6.87 1.88 -20.03
N GLN A 312 6.70 1.37 -21.25
CA GLN A 312 7.76 1.33 -22.26
C GLN A 312 8.21 2.74 -22.66
N LYS A 313 7.27 3.66 -22.88
CA LYS A 313 7.60 5.08 -23.15
C LYS A 313 8.34 5.73 -21.98
N LEU A 314 7.93 5.45 -20.74
CA LEU A 314 8.65 5.90 -19.55
C LEU A 314 10.10 5.40 -19.53
N ILE A 315 10.31 4.12 -19.80
CA ILE A 315 11.63 3.45 -19.84
C ILE A 315 12.52 4.04 -20.95
N GLU A 316 11.94 4.38 -22.09
CA GLU A 316 12.65 5.00 -23.23
C GLU A 316 13.04 6.45 -22.95
N LEU A 317 12.18 7.20 -22.25
CA LEU A 317 12.36 8.63 -22.01
C LEU A 317 13.31 8.93 -20.84
N THR A 318 13.33 8.06 -19.82
CA THR A 318 14.12 8.28 -18.61
C THR A 318 15.61 7.96 -18.80
N LEU A 319 16.46 8.82 -18.23
CA LEU A 319 17.90 8.55 -18.06
C LEU A 319 18.23 7.95 -16.68
N ASP A 320 17.29 8.04 -15.74
CA ASP A 320 17.46 7.50 -14.39
C ASP A 320 17.30 5.98 -14.41
N LYS A 321 18.37 5.29 -14.01
CA LYS A 321 18.41 3.82 -13.95
C LYS A 321 17.45 3.24 -12.91
N ASN A 322 17.19 3.92 -11.80
CA ASN A 322 16.18 3.50 -10.81
C ASN A 322 14.77 3.61 -11.42
N VAL A 323 14.44 4.73 -12.07
CA VAL A 323 13.14 4.89 -12.75
C VAL A 323 12.98 3.85 -13.88
N LYS A 324 14.06 3.55 -14.60
CA LYS A 324 14.07 2.50 -15.63
C LYS A 324 13.82 1.11 -15.05
N ALA A 325 14.49 0.79 -13.94
CA ALA A 325 14.29 -0.47 -13.22
C ALA A 325 12.86 -0.59 -12.68
N TYR A 326 12.28 0.51 -12.18
CA TYR A 326 10.88 0.58 -11.76
C TYR A 326 9.92 0.30 -12.91
N GLY A 327 10.11 0.92 -14.08
CA GLY A 327 9.28 0.65 -15.25
C GLY A 327 9.26 -0.84 -15.63
N TYR A 328 10.40 -1.53 -15.57
CA TYR A 328 10.45 -2.98 -15.80
C TYR A 328 9.73 -3.79 -14.72
N GLN A 329 9.77 -3.37 -13.45
CA GLN A 329 9.02 -4.04 -12.38
C GLN A 329 7.52 -3.93 -12.60
N GLN A 330 7.04 -2.75 -12.98
CA GLN A 330 5.61 -2.52 -13.25
C GLN A 330 5.12 -3.35 -14.44
N ILE A 331 5.94 -3.49 -15.49
CA ILE A 331 5.63 -4.41 -16.59
C ILE A 331 5.59 -5.87 -16.09
N GLY A 332 6.55 -6.28 -15.25
CA GLY A 332 6.56 -7.60 -14.63
C GLY A 332 5.30 -7.89 -13.81
N GLU A 333 4.82 -6.91 -13.03
CA GLU A 333 3.58 -6.98 -12.26
C GLU A 333 2.35 -7.18 -13.15
N ILE A 334 2.28 -6.46 -14.27
CA ILE A 334 1.22 -6.63 -15.27
C ILE A 334 1.19 -8.07 -15.83
N PHE A 335 2.36 -8.65 -16.16
CA PHE A 335 2.43 -10.03 -16.64
C PHE A 335 2.07 -11.05 -15.55
N ASN A 336 2.40 -10.78 -14.29
CA ASN A 336 2.00 -11.61 -13.15
C ASN A 336 0.46 -11.63 -12.99
N GLU A 337 -0.20 -10.48 -13.11
CA GLU A 337 -1.67 -10.37 -13.11
C GLU A 337 -2.33 -11.09 -14.30
N LYS A 338 -1.67 -11.06 -15.47
CA LYS A 338 -2.10 -11.85 -16.65
C LYS A 338 -1.89 -13.36 -16.48
N LYS A 339 -1.19 -13.80 -15.44
CA LYS A 339 -0.75 -15.18 -15.18
C LYS A 339 0.32 -15.69 -16.14
N ASP A 340 0.98 -14.78 -16.85
CA ASP A 340 2.12 -15.03 -17.72
C ASP A 340 3.41 -14.94 -16.87
N TYR A 341 3.60 -15.91 -15.97
CA TYR A 341 4.61 -15.82 -14.91
C TYR A 341 6.06 -15.88 -15.42
N HIS A 342 6.30 -16.51 -16.57
CA HIS A 342 7.64 -16.59 -17.15
C HIS A 342 8.10 -15.21 -17.65
N GLU A 343 7.24 -14.52 -18.39
CA GLU A 343 7.46 -13.15 -18.87
C GLU A 343 7.61 -12.17 -17.70
N ALA A 344 6.81 -12.33 -16.64
CA ALA A 344 6.98 -11.54 -15.42
C ALA A 344 8.40 -11.66 -14.84
N LEU A 345 8.91 -12.88 -14.72
CA LEU A 345 10.28 -13.14 -14.24
C LEU A 345 11.36 -12.59 -15.17
N GLU A 346 11.15 -12.58 -16.49
CA GLU A 346 12.08 -11.96 -17.44
C GLU A 346 12.19 -10.45 -17.20
N TYR A 347 11.05 -9.75 -17.06
CA TYR A 347 11.04 -8.31 -16.79
C TYR A 347 11.63 -7.97 -15.40
N TYR A 348 11.32 -8.77 -14.37
CA TYR A 348 11.98 -8.63 -13.08
C TYR A 348 13.49 -8.87 -13.17
N GLN A 349 13.95 -9.82 -14.00
CA GLN A 349 15.36 -10.05 -14.24
C GLN A 349 16.02 -8.87 -14.96
N MET A 350 15.34 -8.19 -15.88
CA MET A 350 15.83 -6.95 -16.51
C MET A 350 15.98 -5.83 -15.45
N SER A 351 14.97 -5.63 -14.60
CA SER A 351 15.05 -4.68 -13.49
C SER A 351 16.21 -4.99 -12.54
N ARG A 352 16.33 -6.28 -12.16
CA ARG A 352 17.41 -6.78 -11.31
C ARG A 352 18.78 -6.49 -11.92
N THR A 353 18.95 -6.74 -13.22
CA THR A 353 20.22 -6.51 -13.91
C THR A 353 20.62 -5.04 -13.87
N ILE A 354 19.66 -4.12 -13.99
CA ILE A 354 19.91 -2.68 -13.87
C ILE A 354 20.30 -2.32 -12.45
N LEU A 355 19.53 -2.75 -11.45
CA LEU A 355 19.78 -2.41 -10.04
C LEU A 355 21.11 -2.98 -9.54
N PHE A 356 21.44 -4.23 -9.87
CA PHE A 356 22.73 -4.83 -9.50
C PHE A 356 23.91 -4.30 -10.32
N GLY A 357 23.66 -3.61 -11.44
CA GLY A 357 24.66 -2.88 -12.21
C GLY A 357 24.93 -1.46 -11.70
N LEU A 358 24.22 -1.01 -10.66
CA LEU A 358 24.47 0.25 -9.97
C LEU A 358 25.49 0.06 -8.84
N GLU A 359 26.21 1.12 -8.52
CA GLU A 359 26.98 1.18 -7.27
C GLU A 359 26.03 1.05 -6.08
N THR A 360 26.45 0.34 -5.03
CA THR A 360 25.57 -0.07 -3.92
C THR A 360 24.84 1.09 -3.24
N GLU A 361 25.44 2.29 -3.23
CA GLU A 361 24.89 3.53 -2.66
C GLU A 361 23.85 4.22 -3.57
N ALA A 362 23.90 3.98 -4.88
CA ALA A 362 22.96 4.53 -5.86
C ALA A 362 21.69 3.70 -6.04
N ILE A 363 21.66 2.49 -5.47
CA ILE A 363 20.50 1.59 -5.54
C ILE A 363 19.40 2.11 -4.61
N ASN A 364 18.23 2.41 -5.17
CA ASN A 364 17.04 2.62 -4.37
C ASN A 364 16.67 1.30 -3.65
N LYS A 365 16.90 1.25 -2.34
CA LYS A 365 16.75 0.03 -1.52
C LYS A 365 15.31 -0.43 -1.37
N ARG A 366 14.37 0.53 -1.33
CA ARG A 366 12.94 0.24 -1.36
C ARG A 366 12.56 -0.43 -2.68
N LEU A 367 12.98 0.15 -3.80
CA LEU A 367 12.76 -0.41 -5.13
C LEU A 367 13.38 -1.81 -5.30
N LEU A 368 14.54 -2.06 -4.66
CA LEU A 368 15.16 -3.38 -4.63
C LEU A 368 14.35 -4.38 -3.80
N ALA A 369 13.81 -3.97 -2.65
CA ALA A 369 12.94 -4.82 -1.85
C ALA A 369 11.63 -5.15 -2.57
N ASP A 370 11.01 -4.16 -3.22
CA ASP A 370 9.78 -4.31 -4.01
C ASP A 370 9.99 -5.29 -5.18
N LEU A 371 11.16 -5.25 -5.84
CA LEU A 371 11.55 -6.25 -6.84
C LEU A 371 11.51 -7.67 -6.28
N PHE A 372 12.13 -7.90 -5.12
CA PHE A 372 12.19 -9.22 -4.51
C PHE A 372 10.81 -9.69 -4.03
N LEU A 373 9.94 -8.78 -3.58
CA LEU A 373 8.54 -9.10 -3.28
C LEU A 373 7.76 -9.48 -4.55
N GLY A 374 7.93 -8.77 -5.66
CA GLY A 374 7.31 -9.13 -6.94
C GLY A 374 7.76 -10.51 -7.43
N ILE A 375 9.06 -10.81 -7.37
CA ILE A 375 9.60 -12.13 -7.69
C ILE A 375 9.02 -13.21 -6.74
N SER A 376 8.94 -12.90 -5.44
CA SER A 376 8.35 -13.79 -4.44
C SER A 376 6.88 -14.12 -4.75
N GLU A 377 6.10 -13.12 -5.13
CA GLU A 377 4.71 -13.28 -5.55
C GLU A 377 4.56 -14.15 -6.81
N THR A 378 5.42 -13.94 -7.82
CA THR A 378 5.40 -14.78 -9.01
C THR A 378 5.72 -16.24 -8.69
N PHE A 379 6.70 -16.52 -7.84
CA PHE A 379 6.99 -17.89 -7.39
C PHE A 379 5.86 -18.49 -6.54
N HIS A 380 5.21 -17.70 -5.69
CA HIS A 380 4.01 -18.13 -4.97
C HIS A 380 2.90 -18.55 -5.93
N ASN A 381 2.68 -17.79 -7.00
CA ASN A 381 1.67 -18.10 -8.02
C ASN A 381 2.02 -19.37 -8.82
N LEU A 382 3.31 -19.65 -9.00
CA LEU A 382 3.83 -20.92 -9.53
C LEU A 382 3.80 -22.08 -8.52
N SER A 383 3.35 -21.85 -7.28
CA SER A 383 3.36 -22.80 -6.17
C SER A 383 4.77 -23.26 -5.74
N ASP A 384 5.83 -22.56 -6.14
CA ASP A 384 7.18 -22.74 -5.62
C ASP A 384 7.37 -21.88 -4.37
N TYR A 385 6.81 -22.37 -3.25
CA TYR A 385 6.83 -21.65 -1.98
C TYR A 385 8.24 -21.48 -1.40
N LYS A 386 9.19 -22.33 -1.79
CA LYS A 386 10.58 -22.22 -1.32
C LYS A 386 11.25 -21.01 -1.96
N SER A 387 11.24 -20.91 -3.28
CA SER A 387 11.78 -19.76 -3.99
C SER A 387 11.04 -18.47 -3.62
N ALA A 388 9.73 -18.55 -3.37
CA ALA A 388 8.96 -17.41 -2.86
C ALA A 388 9.47 -16.94 -1.48
N LEU A 389 9.69 -17.86 -0.54
CA LEU A 389 10.20 -17.54 0.80
C LEU A 389 11.61 -16.95 0.74
N ASP A 390 12.52 -17.57 -0.02
CA ASP A 390 13.90 -17.10 -0.16
C ASP A 390 13.95 -15.63 -0.64
N ASN A 391 13.11 -15.27 -1.61
CA ASN A 391 13.03 -13.88 -2.11
C ASN A 391 12.34 -12.93 -1.12
N ALA A 392 11.29 -13.37 -0.41
CA ALA A 392 10.65 -12.55 0.62
C ALA A 392 11.58 -12.26 1.81
N GLU A 393 12.44 -13.20 2.19
CA GLU A 393 13.45 -13.03 3.23
C GLU A 393 14.55 -12.05 2.79
N LEU A 394 14.98 -12.08 1.53
CA LEU A 394 15.87 -11.07 0.96
C LEU A 394 15.26 -9.67 1.02
N ALA A 395 13.98 -9.52 0.65
CA ALA A 395 13.28 -8.24 0.77
C ALA A 395 13.23 -7.75 2.22
N LEU A 396 12.94 -8.66 3.17
CA LEU A 396 12.93 -8.35 4.59
C LEU A 396 14.30 -7.88 5.10
N GLU A 397 15.38 -8.56 4.71
CA GLU A 397 16.75 -8.18 5.09
C GLU A 397 17.10 -6.78 4.61
N ILE A 398 16.76 -6.45 3.37
CA ILE A 398 17.00 -5.11 2.80
C ILE A 398 16.26 -4.05 3.61
N ILE A 399 14.97 -4.27 3.86
CA ILE A 399 14.12 -3.31 4.58
C ILE A 399 14.58 -3.15 6.04
N HIS A 400 14.91 -4.23 6.75
CA HIS A 400 15.40 -4.18 8.13
C HIS A 400 16.72 -3.42 8.27
N ASN A 401 17.61 -3.53 7.29
CA ASN A 401 18.91 -2.87 7.34
C ASN A 401 18.84 -1.36 7.05
N HIS A 402 17.75 -0.87 6.44
CA HIS A 402 17.69 0.49 5.90
C HIS A 402 16.53 1.34 6.44
N LEU A 403 15.49 0.72 7.01
CA LEU A 403 14.37 1.42 7.61
C LEU A 403 14.41 1.28 9.14
N PRO A 404 13.93 2.28 9.90
CA PRO A 404 13.75 2.13 11.34
C PRO A 404 12.91 0.88 11.65
N SER A 405 13.20 0.20 12.77
CA SER A 405 12.55 -1.06 13.17
C SER A 405 11.02 -1.00 13.27
N GLY A 406 10.45 0.20 13.26
CA GLY A 406 9.03 0.50 13.30
C GLY A 406 8.36 0.81 11.95
N HIS A 407 9.07 0.70 10.82
CA HIS A 407 8.54 1.18 9.54
C HIS A 407 7.35 0.33 9.03
N PRO A 408 6.25 0.93 8.55
CA PRO A 408 5.08 0.20 8.03
C PRO A 408 5.40 -0.81 6.92
N ASP A 409 6.42 -0.56 6.09
CA ASP A 409 6.81 -1.53 5.04
C ASP A 409 7.27 -2.89 5.61
N ILE A 410 7.84 -2.92 6.83
CA ILE A 410 8.22 -4.16 7.53
C ILE A 410 6.98 -5.01 7.82
N LEU A 411 5.86 -4.36 8.17
CA LEU A 411 4.60 -5.02 8.47
C LEU A 411 4.11 -5.84 7.26
N THR A 412 4.11 -5.22 6.08
CA THR A 412 3.67 -5.85 4.83
C THR A 412 4.48 -7.11 4.52
N VAL A 413 5.81 -7.05 4.71
CA VAL A 413 6.68 -8.20 4.45
C VAL A 413 6.50 -9.32 5.48
N TYR A 414 6.30 -9.01 6.76
CA TYR A 414 5.97 -10.04 7.76
C TYR A 414 4.66 -10.75 7.46
N VAL A 415 3.62 -10.03 7.04
CA VAL A 415 2.35 -10.64 6.63
C VAL A 415 2.57 -11.54 5.42
N TRP A 416 3.32 -11.08 4.42
CA TRP A 416 3.63 -11.84 3.22
C TRP A 416 4.38 -13.15 3.53
N ILE A 417 5.46 -13.10 4.32
CA ILE A 417 6.20 -14.30 4.76
C ILE A 417 5.31 -15.25 5.57
N GLY A 418 4.43 -14.70 6.42
CA GLY A 418 3.45 -15.49 7.16
C GLY A 418 2.49 -16.25 6.23
N ASP A 419 1.98 -15.57 5.20
CA ASP A 419 1.11 -16.16 4.17
C ASP A 419 1.80 -17.26 3.35
N LEU A 420 3.06 -17.04 2.96
CA LEU A 420 3.87 -18.04 2.26
C LEU A 420 4.07 -19.29 3.11
N ASN A 421 4.46 -19.12 4.38
CA ASN A 421 4.61 -20.23 5.33
C ASN A 421 3.27 -20.97 5.56
N LYS A 422 2.15 -20.24 5.58
CA LYS A 422 0.81 -20.84 5.73
C LYS A 422 0.48 -21.75 4.55
N LYS A 423 0.81 -21.32 3.32
CA LYS A 423 0.62 -22.11 2.10
C LYS A 423 1.56 -23.31 2.03
N ASN A 424 2.78 -23.16 2.52
CA ASN A 424 3.75 -24.25 2.66
C ASN A 424 3.47 -25.18 3.88
N ALA A 425 2.35 -25.01 4.58
CA ALA A 425 1.98 -25.75 5.80
C ALA A 425 2.97 -25.64 6.98
N ASN A 426 3.85 -24.64 6.97
CA ASN A 426 4.80 -24.32 8.05
C ASN A 426 4.12 -23.48 9.15
N TYR A 427 3.10 -24.05 9.79
CA TYR A 427 2.19 -23.34 10.69
C TYR A 427 2.88 -22.66 11.89
N GLN A 428 3.94 -23.26 12.44
CA GLN A 428 4.69 -22.64 13.55
C GLN A 428 5.41 -21.36 13.11
N ALA A 429 6.07 -21.39 11.95
CA ALA A 429 6.74 -20.21 11.38
C ALA A 429 5.72 -19.12 11.02
N THR A 430 4.56 -19.50 10.48
CA THR A 430 3.46 -18.56 10.21
C THR A 430 3.07 -17.77 11.45
N LEU A 431 2.88 -18.44 12.59
CA LEU A 431 2.50 -17.76 13.84
C LEU A 431 3.57 -16.79 14.32
N ILE A 432 4.86 -17.11 14.17
CA ILE A 432 5.97 -16.21 14.53
C ILE A 432 5.88 -14.90 13.73
N TYR A 433 5.75 -15.00 12.40
CA TYR A 433 5.70 -13.82 11.54
C TYR A 433 4.40 -13.02 11.70
N TYR A 434 3.25 -13.68 11.87
CA TYR A 434 2.00 -12.98 12.14
C TYR A 434 1.99 -12.31 13.52
N ASN A 435 2.60 -12.89 14.56
CA ASN A 435 2.74 -12.21 15.84
C ASN A 435 3.59 -10.93 15.72
N LYS A 436 4.73 -11.00 15.03
CA LYS A 436 5.56 -9.81 14.74
C LYS A 436 4.77 -8.75 13.96
N ALA A 437 3.97 -9.18 12.98
CA ALA A 437 3.10 -8.28 12.22
C ALA A 437 2.04 -7.62 13.12
N VAL A 438 1.37 -8.36 14.00
CA VAL A 438 0.38 -7.79 14.93
C VAL A 438 1.02 -6.82 15.91
N GLU A 439 2.17 -7.17 16.51
CA GLU A 439 2.89 -6.29 17.43
C GLU A 439 3.23 -4.94 16.77
N LEU A 440 3.72 -4.99 15.53
CA LEU A 440 4.05 -3.80 14.76
C LEU A 440 2.78 -3.03 14.34
N ALA A 441 1.74 -3.73 13.90
CA ALA A 441 0.48 -3.11 13.51
C ALA A 441 -0.18 -2.37 14.68
N LEU A 442 -0.18 -2.94 15.89
CA LEU A 442 -0.76 -2.31 17.09
C LEU A 442 0.04 -1.09 17.59
N LEU A 443 1.30 -0.92 17.15
CA LEU A 443 2.12 0.25 17.47
C LEU A 443 1.79 1.46 16.58
N TYR A 444 1.38 1.22 15.32
CA TYR A 444 1.25 2.28 14.30
C TYR A 444 -0.17 2.46 13.76
N LEU A 445 -1.03 1.47 13.92
CA LEU A 445 -2.41 1.50 13.47
C LEU A 445 -3.33 1.57 14.69
N PRO A 446 -4.48 2.27 14.57
CA PRO A 446 -5.54 2.16 15.55
C PRO A 446 -5.88 0.68 15.83
N PRO A 447 -6.13 0.28 17.10
CA PRO A 447 -6.43 -1.11 17.46
C PRO A 447 -7.65 -1.70 16.73
N ASP A 448 -8.53 -0.84 16.22
CA ASP A 448 -9.71 -1.12 15.40
C ASP A 448 -9.41 -1.16 13.89
N SER A 449 -8.14 -1.18 13.49
CA SER A 449 -7.74 -1.30 12.09
C SER A 449 -8.17 -2.64 11.49
N THR A 450 -8.85 -2.57 10.35
CA THR A 450 -9.23 -3.76 9.55
C THR A 450 -8.04 -4.61 9.13
N TYR A 451 -6.84 -4.04 9.10
CA TYR A 451 -5.60 -4.76 8.82
C TYR A 451 -5.23 -5.74 9.96
N VAL A 452 -5.41 -5.32 11.21
CA VAL A 452 -5.19 -6.16 12.40
C VAL A 452 -6.18 -7.33 12.43
N ALA A 453 -7.45 -7.07 12.11
CA ALA A 453 -8.48 -8.11 12.02
C ALA A 453 -8.14 -9.22 11.00
N LYS A 454 -7.53 -8.87 9.85
CA LYS A 454 -7.08 -9.84 8.84
C LYS A 454 -6.00 -10.78 9.38
N ILE A 455 -5.04 -10.24 10.11
CA ILE A 455 -3.95 -11.04 10.68
C ILE A 455 -4.51 -11.98 11.75
N TYR A 456 -5.41 -11.50 12.63
CA TYR A 456 -6.08 -12.36 13.61
C TYR A 456 -6.88 -13.50 12.97
N ALA A 457 -7.64 -13.23 11.90
CA ALA A 457 -8.37 -14.28 11.19
C ALA A 457 -7.42 -15.32 10.57
N SER A 458 -6.32 -14.87 9.99
CA SER A 458 -5.30 -15.77 9.41
C SER A 458 -4.59 -16.59 10.49
N MET A 459 -4.30 -16.02 11.65
CA MET A 459 -3.78 -16.76 12.80
C MET A 459 -4.80 -17.78 13.31
N ALA A 460 -6.09 -17.44 13.38
CA ALA A 460 -7.15 -18.35 13.81
C ALA A 460 -7.22 -19.60 12.91
N PHE A 461 -7.10 -19.44 11.59
CA PHE A 461 -6.99 -20.56 10.65
C PHE A 461 -5.80 -21.47 10.97
N VAL A 462 -4.64 -20.87 11.27
CA VAL A 462 -3.41 -21.60 11.56
C VAL A 462 -3.52 -22.38 12.88
N TYR A 463 -4.06 -21.75 13.93
CA TYR A 463 -4.34 -22.44 15.19
C TYR A 463 -5.35 -23.58 15.02
N ALA A 464 -6.38 -23.40 14.18
CA ALA A 464 -7.32 -24.47 13.84
C ALA A 464 -6.64 -25.64 13.10
N LYS A 465 -5.64 -25.39 12.25
CA LYS A 465 -4.82 -26.44 11.62
C LYS A 465 -3.89 -27.16 12.60
N LEU A 466 -3.44 -26.45 13.64
CA LEU A 466 -2.64 -26.99 14.74
C LEU A 466 -3.47 -27.70 15.82
N ASP A 467 -4.79 -27.81 15.63
CA ASP A 467 -5.76 -28.36 16.59
C ASP A 467 -5.86 -27.59 17.93
N ASP A 468 -5.32 -26.37 18.01
CA ASP A 468 -5.45 -25.46 19.15
C ASP A 468 -6.68 -24.56 18.97
N LYS A 469 -7.79 -25.06 19.49
CA LYS A 469 -9.12 -24.50 19.19
C LYS A 469 -9.48 -23.31 20.06
N ASP A 470 -8.99 -23.28 21.29
CA ASP A 470 -9.25 -22.18 22.22
C ASP A 470 -8.61 -20.90 21.71
N GLN A 471 -7.38 -20.99 21.18
CA GLN A 471 -6.71 -19.85 20.55
C GLN A 471 -7.39 -19.45 19.23
N ALA A 472 -7.78 -20.42 18.40
CA ALA A 472 -8.49 -20.15 17.15
C ALA A 472 -9.80 -19.36 17.40
N LEU A 473 -10.61 -19.79 18.36
CA LEU A 473 -11.86 -19.11 18.71
C LEU A 473 -11.62 -17.73 19.33
N THR A 474 -10.62 -17.59 20.20
CA THR A 474 -10.26 -16.32 20.83
C THR A 474 -9.84 -15.28 19.79
N LEU A 475 -8.99 -15.66 18.84
CA LEU A 475 -8.52 -14.77 17.77
C LEU A 475 -9.64 -14.45 16.77
N LEU A 476 -10.52 -15.40 16.49
CA LEU A 476 -11.68 -15.16 15.65
C LEU A 476 -12.65 -14.16 16.31
N LYS A 477 -12.89 -14.27 17.63
CA LYS A 477 -13.66 -13.28 18.40
C LYS A 477 -13.02 -11.90 18.32
N LYS A 478 -11.70 -11.79 18.55
CA LYS A 478 -10.96 -10.53 18.39
C LYS A 478 -11.08 -9.93 16.98
N ALA A 479 -11.05 -10.75 15.93
CA ALA A 479 -11.19 -10.29 14.57
C ALA A 479 -12.61 -9.75 14.27
N VAL A 480 -13.64 -10.37 14.84
CA VAL A 480 -15.06 -10.00 14.65
C VAL A 480 -15.48 -8.82 15.53
N ASP A 481 -14.91 -8.69 16.73
CA ASP A 481 -15.24 -7.62 17.68
C ASP A 481 -14.67 -6.25 17.26
N ILE A 482 -13.72 -6.20 16.31
CA ILE A 482 -13.21 -4.97 15.71
C ILE A 482 -14.32 -4.35 14.83
N PRO A 483 -14.90 -3.18 15.18
CA PRO A 483 -16.03 -2.61 14.45
C PRO A 483 -15.63 -2.23 13.03
N LEU A 484 -16.08 -3.02 12.05
CA LEU A 484 -15.86 -2.75 10.63
C LEU A 484 -16.64 -1.48 10.22
N PHE A 485 -16.01 -0.30 10.24
CA PHE A 485 -16.57 0.87 9.55
C PHE A 485 -15.49 1.85 9.07
N SER A 486 -14.92 1.58 7.90
CA SER A 486 -14.84 2.56 6.81
C SER A 486 -14.26 1.91 5.56
N SER A 487 -15.02 2.05 4.47
CA SER A 487 -14.59 2.13 3.06
C SER A 487 -13.10 1.95 2.77
N THR A 488 -12.68 0.82 2.17
CA THR A 488 -12.07 0.79 0.81
C THR A 488 -11.56 -0.56 0.31
N TYR A 489 -11.33 -1.61 1.12
CA TYR A 489 -10.61 -2.79 0.59
C TYR A 489 -11.04 -4.17 1.13
N LEU A 490 -12.36 -4.43 1.17
CA LEU A 490 -12.87 -5.76 1.51
C LEU A 490 -14.03 -6.18 0.59
N THR A 491 -13.67 -6.57 -0.63
CA THR A 491 -14.32 -7.70 -1.34
C THR A 491 -13.38 -8.49 -2.28
N SER A 492 -12.06 -8.30 -2.19
CA SER A 492 -11.09 -9.11 -2.94
C SER A 492 -10.39 -10.20 -2.13
N TYR A 493 -10.30 -10.12 -0.79
CA TYR A 493 -9.41 -11.02 -0.04
C TYR A 493 -9.94 -11.65 1.26
N PHE A 494 -11.18 -11.36 1.68
CA PHE A 494 -11.84 -12.27 2.64
C PHE A 494 -12.29 -13.47 1.81
N ARG A 495 -11.47 -14.51 1.67
CA ARG A 495 -11.95 -15.75 1.06
C ARG A 495 -12.96 -16.35 2.03
N PRO A 496 -14.25 -16.45 1.69
CA PRO A 496 -15.21 -17.17 2.53
C PRO A 496 -14.80 -18.64 2.68
N LYS A 497 -13.89 -19.11 1.82
CA LYS A 497 -13.16 -20.39 1.94
C LYS A 497 -12.27 -20.50 3.18
N ASP A 498 -11.47 -19.50 3.56
CA ASP A 498 -10.56 -19.64 4.72
C ASP A 498 -11.36 -19.62 6.04
N LEU A 499 -12.42 -18.83 6.12
CA LEU A 499 -13.38 -18.90 7.22
C LEU A 499 -14.13 -20.24 7.20
N SER A 500 -14.70 -20.65 6.06
CA SER A 500 -15.37 -21.95 5.92
C SER A 500 -14.46 -23.13 6.26
N ASP A 501 -13.18 -23.09 5.86
CA ASP A 501 -12.17 -24.09 6.15
C ASP A 501 -11.79 -24.06 7.64
N THR A 502 -11.65 -22.87 8.25
CA THR A 502 -11.45 -22.71 9.71
C THR A 502 -12.65 -23.27 10.48
N LEU A 503 -13.87 -22.97 10.05
CA LEU A 503 -15.10 -23.45 10.66
C LEU A 503 -15.32 -24.96 10.45
N ARG A 504 -14.83 -25.51 9.34
CA ARG A 504 -14.78 -26.96 9.06
C ARG A 504 -13.68 -27.67 9.86
N LEU A 505 -12.61 -26.98 10.26
CA LEU A 505 -11.57 -27.50 11.15
C LEU A 505 -12.01 -27.45 12.63
N ILE A 506 -12.77 -26.41 12.99
CA ILE A 506 -13.38 -26.24 14.32
C ILE A 506 -14.66 -27.10 14.48
N ASP A 507 -15.11 -27.79 13.42
CA ASP A 507 -16.32 -28.63 13.28
C ASP A 507 -16.53 -29.73 14.36
N LYS A 508 -15.58 -29.93 15.28
CA LYS A 508 -15.73 -30.76 16.49
C LYS A 508 -16.24 -30.00 17.73
N PHE A 509 -16.51 -28.70 17.66
CA PHE A 509 -16.77 -27.82 18.82
C PHE A 509 -18.03 -26.95 18.65
N ASN A 510 -18.48 -26.34 19.77
CA ASN A 510 -19.80 -25.72 19.97
C ASN A 510 -20.30 -24.84 18.81
N ILE A 511 -21.24 -25.37 18.04
CA ILE A 511 -21.83 -24.75 16.83
C ILE A 511 -22.53 -23.41 17.14
N ASP A 512 -23.01 -23.22 18.37
CA ASP A 512 -23.73 -22.02 18.78
C ASP A 512 -22.83 -20.77 18.84
N ASP A 513 -21.59 -20.89 19.33
CA ASP A 513 -20.64 -19.77 19.41
C ASP A 513 -20.18 -19.31 18.01
N VAL A 514 -19.99 -20.27 17.11
CA VAL A 514 -19.59 -20.04 15.71
C VAL A 514 -20.72 -19.36 14.93
N LEU A 515 -21.96 -19.81 15.12
CA LEU A 515 -23.13 -19.21 14.49
C LEU A 515 -23.36 -17.77 14.94
N ASP A 516 -23.26 -17.49 16.25
CA ASP A 516 -23.45 -16.14 16.79
C ASP A 516 -22.42 -15.15 16.21
N LEU A 517 -21.16 -15.57 16.10
CA LEU A 517 -20.10 -14.75 15.47
C LEU A 517 -20.36 -14.51 13.98
N TYR A 518 -20.80 -15.54 13.25
CA TYR A 518 -21.09 -15.43 11.82
C TYR A 518 -22.32 -14.55 11.56
N GLU A 519 -23.39 -14.71 12.34
CA GLU A 519 -24.60 -13.89 12.26
C GLU A 519 -24.29 -12.41 12.54
N LYS A 520 -23.48 -12.12 13.57
CA LYS A 520 -23.00 -10.77 13.86
C LYS A 520 -22.22 -10.17 12.69
N SER A 521 -21.25 -10.91 12.13
CA SER A 521 -20.47 -10.46 10.97
C SER A 521 -21.37 -10.19 9.76
N TYR A 522 -22.32 -11.08 9.48
CA TYR A 522 -23.26 -10.95 8.37
C TYR A 522 -24.19 -9.73 8.54
N GLU A 523 -24.69 -9.48 9.75
CA GLU A 523 -25.51 -8.30 10.04
C GLU A 523 -24.75 -6.99 9.83
N ILE A 524 -23.46 -6.94 10.20
CA ILE A 524 -22.59 -5.78 10.01
C ILE A 524 -22.40 -5.52 8.52
N SER A 525 -22.05 -6.54 7.73
CA SER A 525 -21.91 -6.44 6.27
C SER A 525 -23.21 -5.97 5.58
N ARG A 526 -24.38 -6.42 6.08
CA ARG A 526 -25.68 -6.00 5.54
C ARG A 526 -25.99 -4.52 5.80
N LYS A 527 -25.54 -3.93 6.90
CA LYS A 527 -25.87 -2.55 7.31
C LYS A 527 -25.02 -1.48 6.59
N SER A 528 -23.89 -1.85 5.98
CA SER A 528 -23.05 -0.92 5.20
C SER A 528 -23.62 -0.68 3.79
N ARG A 529 -24.45 0.37 3.62
CA ARG A 529 -24.98 0.84 2.32
C ARG A 529 -23.89 1.59 1.51
N GLN A 530 -23.09 0.91 0.70
CA GLN A 530 -22.27 1.55 -0.36
C GLN A 530 -22.28 0.65 -1.62
N PRO A 531 -22.43 1.19 -2.84
CA PRO A 531 -22.46 0.42 -4.08
C PRO A 531 -21.08 0.40 -4.77
N PHE A 532 -20.30 -0.69 -4.66
CA PHE A 532 -19.07 -0.92 -5.45
C PHE A 532 -18.85 -2.43 -5.75
N PRO A 533 -18.04 -2.81 -6.77
CA PRO A 533 -18.34 -3.90 -7.73
C PRO A 533 -18.02 -5.34 -7.29
N ARG A 534 -17.92 -5.59 -5.99
CA ARG A 534 -18.26 -6.90 -5.44
C ARG A 534 -19.11 -6.63 -4.20
N LYS A 535 -20.39 -6.97 -4.30
CA LYS A 535 -21.38 -6.82 -3.25
C LYS A 535 -21.01 -7.77 -2.11
N ALA A 536 -20.68 -7.24 -0.94
CA ALA A 536 -20.49 -7.99 0.32
C ALA A 536 -21.79 -8.63 0.88
N ASN A 537 -22.78 -8.86 0.01
CA ASN A 537 -23.99 -9.66 0.24
C ASN A 537 -23.94 -10.83 -0.75
N SER A 538 -22.88 -11.64 -0.69
CA SER A 538 -22.64 -12.65 -1.70
C SER A 538 -23.51 -13.88 -1.44
N ALA A 539 -23.95 -14.56 -2.50
CA ALA A 539 -24.61 -15.85 -2.38
C ALA A 539 -23.78 -16.86 -1.57
N LEU A 540 -22.45 -16.71 -1.57
CA LEU A 540 -21.52 -17.54 -0.83
C LEU A 540 -21.66 -17.38 0.69
N ASP A 541 -21.98 -16.18 1.18
CA ASP A 541 -22.21 -15.95 2.62
C ASP A 541 -23.47 -16.67 3.09
N CYS A 542 -24.51 -16.68 2.26
CA CYS A 542 -25.74 -17.43 2.49
C CYS A 542 -25.50 -18.95 2.46
N ILE A 543 -24.60 -19.45 1.59
CA ILE A 543 -24.23 -20.88 1.54
C ILE A 543 -23.56 -21.31 2.84
N ILE A 544 -22.65 -20.50 3.38
CA ILE A 544 -21.95 -20.81 4.62
C ILE A 544 -22.93 -20.79 5.80
N LEU A 545 -23.77 -19.76 5.90
CA LEU A 545 -24.79 -19.66 6.95
C LEU A 545 -25.80 -20.82 6.87
N GLY A 546 -26.22 -21.20 5.66
CA GLY A 546 -27.08 -22.38 5.45
C GLY A 546 -26.42 -23.66 5.94
N SER A 547 -25.12 -23.83 5.69
CA SER A 547 -24.35 -25.00 6.15
C SER A 547 -24.22 -25.04 7.68
N LEU A 548 -24.07 -23.87 8.31
CA LEU A 548 -24.02 -23.76 9.78
C LEU A 548 -25.37 -24.08 10.42
N TYR A 549 -26.48 -23.58 9.88
CA TYR A 549 -27.82 -23.93 10.35
C TYR A 549 -28.13 -25.42 10.18
N PHE A 550 -27.70 -26.03 9.08
CA PHE A 550 -27.81 -27.47 8.87
C PHE A 550 -27.12 -28.25 9.97
N ARG A 551 -25.88 -27.90 10.31
CA ARG A 551 -25.12 -28.55 11.38
C ARG A 551 -25.73 -28.35 12.76
N ARG A 552 -26.36 -27.19 13.02
CA ARG A 552 -27.14 -26.93 14.25
C ARG A 552 -28.42 -27.77 14.35
N GLY A 553 -28.80 -28.48 13.29
CA GLY A 553 -30.08 -29.18 13.18
C GLY A 553 -31.26 -28.27 12.84
N ASN A 554 -31.04 -26.98 12.57
CA ASN A 554 -32.09 -26.06 12.13
C ASN A 554 -32.26 -26.11 10.61
N TYR A 555 -32.86 -27.20 10.13
CA TYR A 555 -33.01 -27.48 8.70
C TYR A 555 -33.86 -26.43 7.96
N GLU A 556 -34.87 -25.87 8.62
CA GLU A 556 -35.73 -24.85 8.00
C GLU A 556 -34.98 -23.53 7.76
N ALA A 557 -34.19 -23.07 8.73
CA ALA A 557 -33.34 -21.90 8.56
C ALA A 557 -32.25 -22.14 7.49
N ALA A 558 -31.70 -23.36 7.42
CA ALA A 558 -30.73 -23.75 6.40
C ALA A 558 -31.33 -23.63 4.99
N ILE A 559 -32.48 -24.26 4.75
CA ILE A 559 -33.19 -24.23 3.46
C ILE A 559 -33.51 -22.79 3.05
N ARG A 560 -34.12 -22.00 3.95
CA ARG A 560 -34.45 -20.59 3.67
C ARG A 560 -33.22 -19.76 3.29
N THR A 561 -32.07 -20.05 3.89
CA THR A 561 -30.83 -19.31 3.62
C THR A 561 -30.21 -19.73 2.30
N TYR A 562 -30.24 -21.03 1.97
CA TYR A 562 -29.83 -21.53 0.66
C TYR A 562 -30.72 -21.02 -0.48
N GLU A 563 -32.04 -20.94 -0.29
CA GLU A 563 -32.97 -20.35 -1.26
C GLU A 563 -32.69 -18.85 -1.50
N LYS A 564 -32.37 -18.11 -0.43
CA LYS A 564 -31.90 -16.72 -0.56
C LYS A 564 -30.61 -16.62 -1.38
N ALA A 565 -29.68 -17.56 -1.22
CA ALA A 565 -28.47 -17.61 -2.03
C ALA A 565 -28.81 -17.75 -3.52
N LEU A 566 -29.72 -18.65 -3.88
CA LEU A 566 -30.17 -18.84 -5.27
C LEU A 566 -30.80 -17.57 -5.86
N ILE A 567 -31.68 -16.89 -5.11
CA ILE A 567 -32.31 -15.63 -5.55
C ILE A 567 -31.27 -14.55 -5.83
N LEU A 568 -30.25 -14.41 -4.96
CA LEU A 568 -29.17 -13.45 -5.16
C LEU A 568 -28.34 -13.78 -6.41
N MET A 569 -28.13 -15.07 -6.71
CA MET A 569 -27.43 -15.53 -7.93
C MET A 569 -28.26 -15.39 -9.21
N GLU A 570 -29.57 -15.19 -9.12
CA GLU A 570 -30.45 -14.93 -10.27
C GLU A 570 -30.57 -13.44 -10.59
N GLN A 571 -30.38 -12.56 -9.61
CA GLN A 571 -30.47 -11.10 -9.78
C GLN A 571 -29.18 -10.46 -10.31
N ASP A 572 -28.05 -11.17 -10.28
CA ASP A 572 -26.74 -10.68 -10.76
C ASP A 572 -26.48 -11.10 -12.22
N ASP A 573 -27.19 -10.45 -13.15
CA ASP A 573 -27.21 -10.80 -14.58
C ASP A 573 -25.98 -10.32 -15.38
N LYS A 574 -24.94 -9.76 -14.72
CA LYS A 574 -23.85 -9.01 -15.40
C LYS A 574 -22.40 -9.30 -15.01
N SER A 575 -22.05 -10.42 -14.37
CA SER A 575 -20.61 -10.77 -14.22
C SER A 575 -20.28 -12.24 -14.43
N LEU A 576 -19.53 -12.50 -15.51
CA LEU A 576 -18.43 -13.46 -15.76
C LEU A 576 -18.41 -14.88 -15.16
N PHE A 577 -19.40 -15.34 -14.40
CA PHE A 577 -19.53 -16.74 -14.01
C PHE A 577 -21.01 -17.10 -13.90
N ASN A 578 -21.53 -17.66 -14.99
CA ASN A 578 -22.71 -18.52 -14.93
C ASN A 578 -22.28 -19.77 -14.12
N ASN A 579 -22.18 -19.65 -12.80
CA ASN A 579 -21.57 -20.65 -11.93
C ASN A 579 -22.57 -21.78 -11.64
N TYR A 580 -22.88 -22.53 -12.69
CA TYR A 580 -23.78 -23.67 -12.66
C TYR A 580 -23.37 -24.66 -11.57
N ASP A 581 -22.06 -24.87 -11.34
CA ASP A 581 -21.56 -25.72 -10.25
C ASP A 581 -21.98 -25.23 -8.88
N LEU A 582 -21.89 -23.92 -8.60
CA LEU A 582 -22.28 -23.40 -7.30
C LEU A 582 -23.80 -23.47 -7.08
N LYS A 583 -24.60 -23.21 -8.13
CA LYS A 583 -26.07 -23.41 -8.08
C LYS A 583 -26.42 -24.89 -7.85
N ALA A 584 -25.71 -25.79 -8.54
CA ALA A 584 -25.88 -27.23 -8.40
C ALA A 584 -25.56 -27.70 -6.97
N GLN A 585 -24.48 -27.19 -6.38
CA GLN A 585 -24.11 -27.48 -4.98
C GLN A 585 -25.20 -27.03 -4.00
N ILE A 586 -25.80 -25.85 -4.21
CA ILE A 586 -26.91 -25.39 -3.36
C ILE A 586 -28.11 -26.35 -3.46
N TYR A 587 -28.52 -26.71 -4.68
CA TYR A 587 -29.61 -27.68 -4.86
C TYR A 587 -29.29 -29.03 -4.24
N TYR A 588 -28.04 -29.50 -4.34
CA TYR A 588 -27.57 -30.72 -3.68
C TYR A 588 -27.68 -30.62 -2.14
N PHE A 589 -27.30 -29.49 -1.54
CA PHE A 589 -27.44 -29.29 -0.09
C PHE A 589 -28.91 -29.26 0.36
N ILE A 590 -29.77 -28.56 -0.38
CA ILE A 590 -31.23 -28.54 -0.14
C ILE A 590 -31.82 -29.96 -0.26
N ALA A 591 -31.38 -30.73 -1.26
CA ALA A 591 -31.85 -32.11 -1.45
C ALA A 591 -31.49 -33.01 -0.26
N ASN A 592 -30.24 -32.95 0.21
CA ASN A 592 -29.81 -33.69 1.39
C ASN A 592 -30.54 -33.26 2.68
N LEU A 593 -30.84 -31.97 2.81
CA LEU A 593 -31.66 -31.45 3.91
C LEU A 593 -33.06 -32.07 3.92
N TYR A 594 -33.71 -32.16 2.75
CA TYR A 594 -35.00 -32.83 2.62
C TYR A 594 -34.92 -34.34 2.89
N CYS A 595 -33.84 -35.02 2.48
CA CYS A 595 -33.61 -36.42 2.89
C CYS A 595 -33.54 -36.57 4.40
N LYS A 596 -32.94 -35.62 5.12
CA LYS A 596 -32.86 -35.64 6.60
C LYS A 596 -34.19 -35.31 7.28
N GLN A 597 -35.14 -34.73 6.56
CA GLN A 597 -36.51 -34.47 7.00
C GLN A 597 -37.49 -35.57 6.55
N ASP A 598 -37.00 -36.66 5.94
CA ASP A 598 -37.79 -37.72 5.33
C ASP A 598 -38.75 -37.24 4.22
N ASP A 599 -38.49 -36.06 3.61
CA ASP A 599 -39.23 -35.54 2.46
C ASP A 599 -38.54 -35.96 1.14
N GLU A 600 -38.68 -37.25 0.82
CA GLU A 600 -38.05 -37.86 -0.36
C GLU A 600 -38.50 -37.20 -1.68
N SER A 601 -39.75 -36.72 -1.75
CA SER A 601 -40.28 -36.07 -2.96
C SER A 601 -39.55 -34.76 -3.28
N ARG A 602 -39.38 -33.88 -2.29
CA ARG A 602 -38.62 -32.63 -2.50
C ARG A 602 -37.13 -32.87 -2.66
N ALA A 603 -36.58 -33.89 -2.01
CA ALA A 603 -35.20 -34.31 -2.23
C ALA A 603 -34.94 -34.69 -3.69
N LEU A 604 -35.78 -35.55 -4.27
CA LEU A 604 -35.67 -35.99 -5.66
C LEU A 604 -35.74 -34.81 -6.65
N ILE A 605 -36.64 -33.86 -6.43
CA ILE A 605 -36.75 -32.64 -7.26
C ILE A 605 -35.46 -31.81 -7.20
N ASN A 606 -34.89 -31.61 -6.01
CA ASN A 606 -33.68 -30.80 -5.87
C ASN A 606 -32.43 -31.52 -6.41
N PHE A 607 -32.33 -32.84 -6.26
CA PHE A 607 -31.27 -33.61 -6.94
C PHE A 607 -31.38 -33.51 -8.46
N PHE A 608 -32.61 -33.49 -9.01
CA PHE A 608 -32.82 -33.28 -10.45
C PHE A 608 -32.28 -31.92 -10.90
N LYS A 609 -32.66 -30.84 -10.20
CA LYS A 609 -32.15 -29.49 -10.47
C LYS A 609 -30.63 -29.40 -10.36
N ALA A 610 -30.03 -30.08 -9.39
CA ALA A 610 -28.58 -30.16 -9.26
C ALA A 610 -27.93 -30.83 -10.49
N ILE A 611 -28.52 -31.92 -10.99
CA ILE A 611 -28.05 -32.60 -12.20
C ILE A 611 -28.16 -31.72 -13.43
N GLU A 612 -29.28 -31.00 -13.62
CA GLU A 612 -29.44 -30.05 -14.74
C GLU A 612 -28.32 -29.01 -14.75
N MET A 613 -28.01 -28.44 -13.58
CA MET A 613 -26.94 -27.47 -13.44
C MET A 613 -25.55 -28.09 -13.67
N TYR A 614 -25.23 -29.25 -13.09
CA TYR A 614 -23.95 -29.93 -13.34
C TYR A 614 -23.78 -30.39 -14.80
N THR A 615 -24.88 -30.66 -15.50
CA THR A 615 -24.88 -30.94 -16.95
C THR A 615 -24.42 -29.70 -17.73
N CYS A 616 -24.89 -28.50 -17.34
CA CYS A 616 -24.48 -27.24 -17.96
C CYS A 616 -22.99 -26.92 -17.73
N SER A 617 -22.40 -27.33 -16.60
CA SER A 617 -20.96 -27.15 -16.31
C SER A 617 -20.06 -28.31 -16.73
N GLN A 618 -20.62 -29.41 -17.25
CA GLN A 618 -19.91 -30.66 -17.57
C GLN A 618 -19.18 -31.28 -16.36
N ASN A 619 -19.70 -31.07 -15.15
CA ASN A 619 -19.14 -31.67 -13.94
C ASN A 619 -19.69 -33.09 -13.72
N PHE A 620 -19.16 -34.04 -14.50
CA PHE A 620 -19.63 -35.43 -14.53
C PHE A 620 -19.44 -36.17 -13.19
N LYS A 621 -18.44 -35.76 -12.39
CA LYS A 621 -18.14 -36.38 -11.10
C LYS A 621 -19.25 -36.10 -10.09
N GLU A 622 -19.63 -34.84 -9.95
CA GLU A 622 -20.65 -34.41 -9.01
C GLU A 622 -22.06 -34.82 -9.50
N MET A 623 -22.26 -34.88 -10.81
CA MET A 623 -23.48 -35.42 -11.42
C MET A 623 -23.70 -36.90 -11.05
N ALA A 624 -22.65 -37.72 -11.10
CA ALA A 624 -22.74 -39.13 -10.70
C ALA A 624 -23.16 -39.29 -9.24
N VAL A 625 -22.68 -38.42 -8.34
CA VAL A 625 -23.07 -38.42 -6.92
C VAL A 625 -24.56 -38.14 -6.75
N CYS A 626 -25.11 -37.17 -7.49
CA CYS A 626 -26.55 -36.87 -7.45
C CYS A 626 -27.40 -38.05 -7.95
N TYR A 627 -26.97 -38.71 -9.04
CA TYR A 627 -27.64 -39.91 -9.55
C TYR A 627 -27.63 -41.06 -8.54
N ILE A 628 -26.50 -41.34 -7.90
CA ILE A 628 -26.40 -42.36 -6.83
C ILE A 628 -27.35 -42.03 -5.69
N LYS A 629 -27.43 -40.77 -5.25
CA LYS A 629 -28.33 -40.35 -4.16
C LYS A 629 -29.81 -40.52 -4.52
N ARG A 630 -30.20 -40.21 -5.76
CA ARG A 630 -31.55 -40.48 -6.27
C ARG A 630 -31.84 -41.98 -6.34
N ALA A 631 -30.89 -42.77 -6.80
CA ALA A 631 -31.02 -44.22 -6.89
C ALA A 631 -31.26 -44.85 -5.51
N GLN A 632 -30.53 -44.40 -4.49
CA GLN A 632 -30.71 -44.82 -3.09
C GLN A 632 -32.13 -44.51 -2.57
N ILE A 633 -32.68 -43.33 -2.90
CA ILE A 633 -34.06 -42.95 -2.52
C ILE A 633 -35.09 -43.80 -3.27
N PHE A 634 -34.93 -44.02 -4.56
CA PHE A 634 -35.86 -44.88 -5.30
C PHE A 634 -35.80 -46.33 -4.82
N TYR A 635 -34.62 -46.80 -4.42
CA TYR A 635 -34.44 -48.11 -3.82
C TYR A 635 -35.15 -48.22 -2.46
N SER A 636 -35.04 -47.21 -1.58
CA SER A 636 -35.78 -47.19 -0.31
C SER A 636 -37.30 -47.15 -0.50
N LEU A 637 -37.76 -46.48 -1.56
CA LEU A 637 -39.16 -46.45 -2.00
C LEU A 637 -39.64 -47.73 -2.70
N ASN A 638 -38.79 -48.75 -2.82
CA ASN A 638 -39.04 -49.99 -3.55
C ASN A 638 -39.39 -49.78 -5.04
N ASN A 639 -38.96 -48.66 -5.62
CA ASN A 639 -39.04 -48.39 -7.06
C ASN A 639 -37.72 -48.82 -7.73
N ILE A 640 -37.58 -50.13 -7.91
CA ILE A 640 -36.33 -50.77 -8.33
C ILE A 640 -35.94 -50.37 -9.76
N GLU A 641 -36.91 -50.19 -10.66
CA GLU A 641 -36.65 -49.80 -12.05
C GLU A 641 -36.02 -48.41 -12.14
N GLU A 642 -36.58 -47.42 -11.43
CA GLU A 642 -36.00 -46.07 -11.37
C GLU A 642 -34.66 -46.05 -10.64
N ALA A 643 -34.50 -46.86 -9.59
CA ALA A 643 -33.21 -47.00 -8.92
C ALA A 643 -32.12 -47.47 -9.90
N LEU A 644 -32.42 -48.51 -10.70
CA LEU A 644 -31.51 -49.02 -11.71
C LEU A 644 -31.13 -47.96 -12.75
N ILE A 645 -32.11 -47.24 -13.30
CA ILE A 645 -31.86 -46.18 -14.29
C ILE A 645 -30.92 -45.11 -13.73
N ASN A 646 -31.11 -44.70 -12.47
CA ASN A 646 -30.26 -43.70 -11.85
C ASN A 646 -28.83 -44.24 -11.59
N TYR A 647 -28.66 -45.51 -11.18
CA TYR A 647 -27.32 -46.11 -11.07
C TYR A 647 -26.61 -46.24 -12.42
N GLU A 648 -27.32 -46.60 -13.49
CA GLU A 648 -26.75 -46.65 -14.85
C GLU A 648 -26.35 -45.26 -15.36
N ASN A 649 -27.15 -44.24 -15.08
CA ASN A 649 -26.79 -42.85 -15.40
C ASN A 649 -25.58 -42.36 -14.59
N ALA A 650 -25.45 -42.77 -13.33
CA ALA A 650 -24.25 -42.51 -12.52
C ALA A 650 -23.01 -43.17 -13.14
N LEU A 651 -23.16 -44.40 -13.64
CA LEU A 651 -22.07 -45.13 -14.28
C LEU A 651 -21.65 -44.45 -15.58
N HIS A 652 -22.63 -44.06 -16.41
CA HIS A 652 -22.36 -43.32 -17.64
C HIS A 652 -21.60 -42.02 -17.35
N SER A 653 -21.98 -41.30 -16.28
CA SER A 653 -21.30 -40.08 -15.85
C SER A 653 -19.85 -40.35 -15.41
N LYS A 654 -19.62 -41.38 -14.59
CA LYS A 654 -18.26 -41.75 -14.16
C LYS A 654 -17.37 -42.19 -15.32
N LEU A 655 -17.92 -42.89 -16.31
CA LEU A 655 -17.17 -43.35 -17.50
C LEU A 655 -16.74 -42.21 -18.45
N GLN A 656 -17.26 -40.99 -18.28
CA GLN A 656 -16.72 -39.81 -18.97
C GLN A 656 -15.37 -39.36 -18.38
N ILE A 657 -15.03 -39.80 -17.16
CA ILE A 657 -13.82 -39.39 -16.43
C ILE A 657 -12.85 -40.56 -16.29
N PHE A 658 -13.38 -41.76 -16.04
CA PHE A 658 -12.62 -42.95 -15.70
C PHE A 658 -12.70 -43.99 -16.80
N THR A 659 -11.65 -44.81 -16.93
CA THR A 659 -11.68 -45.99 -17.79
C THR A 659 -12.58 -47.08 -17.20
N GLU A 660 -13.08 -48.00 -18.02
CA GLU A 660 -14.01 -49.06 -17.57
C GLU A 660 -13.45 -49.98 -16.45
N ASN A 661 -12.13 -49.97 -16.24
CA ASN A 661 -11.44 -50.81 -15.27
C ASN A 661 -10.92 -50.03 -14.04
N ASP A 662 -11.45 -48.82 -13.81
CA ASP A 662 -11.04 -48.00 -12.68
C ASP A 662 -11.62 -48.51 -11.35
N ILE A 663 -10.82 -48.44 -10.27
CA ILE A 663 -11.17 -48.90 -8.92
C ILE A 663 -12.40 -48.13 -8.40
N ASP A 664 -12.56 -46.86 -8.78
CA ASP A 664 -13.68 -46.02 -8.36
C ASP A 664 -15.05 -46.47 -8.93
N LEU A 665 -15.08 -47.48 -9.82
CA LEU A 665 -16.29 -48.06 -10.40
C LEU A 665 -16.79 -49.32 -9.68
N ILE A 666 -15.96 -49.96 -8.83
CA ILE A 666 -16.27 -51.26 -8.21
C ILE A 666 -17.62 -51.22 -7.46
N ASP A 667 -17.79 -50.28 -6.53
CA ASP A 667 -19.01 -50.18 -5.73
C ASP A 667 -20.25 -49.99 -6.61
N LEU A 668 -20.13 -49.19 -7.67
CA LEU A 668 -21.24 -48.91 -8.57
C LEU A 668 -21.61 -50.13 -9.43
N TYR A 669 -20.63 -50.91 -9.86
CA TYR A 669 -20.86 -52.18 -10.54
C TYR A 669 -21.50 -53.22 -9.61
N ILE A 670 -21.10 -53.27 -8.34
CA ILE A 670 -21.72 -54.15 -7.34
C ILE A 670 -23.18 -53.75 -7.12
N GLU A 671 -23.49 -52.46 -6.96
CA GLU A 671 -24.87 -51.97 -6.75
C GLU A 671 -25.76 -52.29 -7.97
N ILE A 672 -25.27 -52.02 -9.19
CA ILE A 672 -26.01 -52.34 -10.42
C ILE A 672 -26.24 -53.85 -10.56
N GLY A 673 -25.19 -54.67 -10.35
CA GLY A 673 -25.28 -56.12 -10.40
C GLY A 673 -26.25 -56.69 -9.35
N SER A 674 -26.23 -56.14 -8.13
CA SER A 674 -27.12 -56.53 -7.05
C SER A 674 -28.59 -56.19 -7.35
N ILE A 675 -28.85 -55.06 -8.00
CA ILE A 675 -30.21 -54.68 -8.42
C ILE A 675 -30.70 -55.58 -9.55
N TYR A 676 -29.85 -55.89 -10.54
CA TYR A 676 -30.20 -56.86 -11.57
C TYR A 676 -30.50 -58.24 -11.00
N PHE A 677 -29.74 -58.69 -10.00
CA PHE A 677 -30.03 -59.92 -9.27
C PHE A 677 -31.35 -59.85 -8.50
N LEU A 678 -31.64 -58.73 -7.86
CA LEU A 678 -32.91 -58.52 -7.16
C LEU A 678 -34.10 -58.58 -8.12
N ILE A 679 -34.02 -57.90 -9.27
CA ILE A 679 -35.06 -57.97 -10.33
C ILE A 679 -35.22 -59.41 -10.82
N LEU A 680 -34.11 -60.13 -11.04
CA LEU A 680 -34.13 -61.55 -11.42
C LEU A 680 -34.88 -62.41 -10.39
N THR A 681 -34.62 -62.22 -9.10
CA THR A 681 -35.26 -63.03 -8.02
C THR A 681 -36.73 -62.68 -7.77
N THR A 682 -37.18 -61.49 -8.20
CA THR A 682 -38.56 -61.01 -7.99
C THR A 682 -39.44 -61.12 -9.24
N SER A 683 -38.85 -61.27 -10.42
CA SER A 683 -39.58 -61.32 -11.70
C SER A 683 -40.25 -62.68 -11.94
N THR A 684 -41.54 -62.68 -12.24
CA THR A 684 -42.31 -63.88 -12.64
C THR A 684 -42.38 -64.07 -14.16
N ILE A 685 -41.64 -63.27 -14.94
CA ILE A 685 -41.71 -63.23 -16.41
C ILE A 685 -40.49 -63.95 -17.01
N GLU A 686 -40.67 -65.17 -17.51
CA GLU A 686 -39.61 -66.03 -18.06
C GLU A 686 -38.78 -65.38 -19.19
N ILE A 687 -39.40 -64.50 -19.99
CA ILE A 687 -38.80 -63.94 -21.22
C ILE A 687 -37.60 -63.00 -20.95
N LYS A 688 -37.46 -62.47 -19.73
CA LYS A 688 -36.37 -61.53 -19.37
C LYS A 688 -35.33 -62.12 -18.40
N ILE A 689 -35.49 -63.37 -17.98
CA ILE A 689 -34.61 -64.02 -16.99
C ILE A 689 -33.17 -64.11 -17.52
N ASP A 690 -33.00 -64.59 -18.75
CA ASP A 690 -31.66 -64.72 -19.36
C ASP A 690 -30.92 -63.37 -19.47
N PHE A 691 -31.66 -62.31 -19.80
CA PHE A 691 -31.10 -60.96 -19.88
C PHE A 691 -30.62 -60.47 -18.51
N TYR A 692 -31.44 -60.61 -17.46
CA TYR A 692 -31.07 -60.16 -16.11
C TYR A 692 -29.94 -61.01 -15.51
N CYS A 693 -29.89 -62.31 -15.78
CA CYS A 693 -28.76 -63.18 -15.45
C CYS A 693 -27.45 -62.69 -16.10
N GLN A 694 -27.48 -62.42 -17.41
CA GLN A 694 -26.32 -61.93 -18.15
C GLN A 694 -25.83 -60.58 -17.62
N MET A 695 -26.75 -59.65 -17.33
CA MET A 695 -26.40 -58.33 -16.81
C MET A 695 -25.84 -58.40 -15.38
N THR A 696 -26.43 -59.25 -14.52
CA THR A 696 -25.90 -59.52 -13.17
C THR A 696 -24.47 -60.02 -13.24
N ALA A 697 -24.22 -61.06 -14.05
CA ALA A 697 -22.89 -61.64 -14.21
C ALA A 697 -21.89 -60.60 -14.75
N LYS A 698 -22.26 -59.88 -15.82
CA LYS A 698 -21.43 -58.85 -16.46
C LYS A 698 -20.91 -57.81 -15.47
N TYR A 699 -21.77 -57.24 -14.62
CA TYR A 699 -21.36 -56.18 -13.70
C TYR A 699 -20.56 -56.72 -12.50
N LEU A 700 -20.96 -57.86 -11.94
CA LEU A 700 -20.22 -58.46 -10.82
C LEU A 700 -18.85 -59.01 -11.25
N GLU A 701 -18.73 -59.57 -12.45
CA GLU A 701 -17.44 -60.00 -13.01
C GLU A 701 -16.51 -58.81 -13.25
N LYS A 702 -17.02 -57.69 -13.79
CA LYS A 702 -16.23 -56.45 -13.92
C LYS A 702 -15.73 -55.94 -12.58
N ALA A 703 -16.59 -55.91 -11.55
CA ALA A 703 -16.16 -55.52 -10.21
C ALA A 703 -15.07 -56.45 -9.67
N ALA A 704 -15.23 -57.77 -9.84
CA ALA A 704 -14.26 -58.77 -9.40
C ALA A 704 -12.93 -58.66 -10.16
N GLU A 705 -12.94 -58.44 -11.47
CA GLU A 705 -11.73 -58.27 -12.29
C GLU A 705 -10.90 -57.08 -11.83
N ILE A 706 -11.54 -55.91 -11.64
CA ILE A 706 -10.87 -54.70 -11.13
C ILE A 706 -10.32 -54.94 -9.72
N TYR A 707 -11.08 -55.63 -8.87
CA TYR A 707 -10.66 -55.97 -7.52
C TYR A 707 -9.41 -56.89 -7.51
N THR A 708 -9.39 -57.92 -8.37
CA THR A 708 -8.25 -58.86 -8.46
C THR A 708 -6.99 -58.20 -9.03
N ASN A 709 -7.13 -57.24 -9.93
CA ASN A 709 -6.01 -56.56 -10.59
C ASN A 709 -5.43 -55.40 -9.78
N SER A 710 -6.12 -54.91 -8.73
CA SER A 710 -5.71 -53.72 -7.97
C SER A 710 -4.79 -54.00 -6.77
N SER A 711 -4.41 -55.26 -6.49
CA SER A 711 -3.50 -55.63 -5.39
C SER A 711 -3.89 -55.06 -4.01
N ILE A 712 -5.19 -54.95 -3.74
CA ILE A 712 -5.71 -54.54 -2.43
C ILE A 712 -5.86 -55.79 -1.55
N SER A 713 -4.98 -55.94 -0.57
CA SER A 713 -5.07 -56.98 0.46
C SER A 713 -6.20 -56.66 1.45
N PHE A 714 -7.13 -57.59 1.61
CA PHE A 714 -8.23 -57.55 2.58
C PHE A 714 -7.78 -57.38 4.05
N ILE A 715 -8.66 -56.79 4.86
CA ILE A 715 -9.14 -57.41 6.12
C ILE A 715 -10.68 -57.22 6.18
N PRO A 716 -11.41 -58.19 6.75
CA PRO A 716 -12.31 -59.17 6.11
C PRO A 716 -13.73 -58.68 5.78
#